data_AF-A0A6N8ZZA0-F1
#
_entry.id   AF-A0A6N8ZZA0-F1
#
_cell.length_a   1.000
_cell.length_b   1.000
_cell.length_c   1.000
_cell.angle_alpha   90.00
_cell.angle_beta   90.00
_cell.angle_gamma   90.00
#
_symmetry.space_group_name_H-M   'P 1'
#
loop_
_entity.id
_entity.type
_entity.pdbx_description
1 polymer ?
#
loop_
_entity_poly.entity_id
_entity_poly.type
_entity_poly.pdbx_seq_one_letter_code
_entity_poly.pdbx_strand_id
1 'polypeptide(L)'
;MRKDRRWLLKTEMTLPTGRAWFLAIVIWALVGSGMALSTQPAQAIDGVPDDLASVTACAGPATRSAGFTDTVGSVSRTAVDCLAYYGITQGTGSGLYSPSQPVTRRQMALFLARAARLSGINLREPVDQGYRDLEDQSQAVKDAINHLSAAGITRGTSAITFTPNGLVDRRQMALFLYRFLKEALPGPGGVDVYDVVPDDNHFQDIGGITGEALDAIRALYEMGITTGKTPQTFSPGSIVTRGQMALFIARTLDHTNTRPAGLTIQSEGEQFFTNDTVKINVSLRDSQHIPIPGEYVDIFRTPFGSSESDFNNGRCTADAVRVIGTRPCLIDRLDHQLDSDGNLTISFQPDDHLRLWVWTGSFAQTFVYGSVEADALDIKVQKDAVAVAVSDDLPPNAEAILLGEPVEIVLKLVDEDGLAVEDDDGRVQVQTLLETNGIRDRRVIRTYSTDDQGRVRLSFTAEDPDPEREGDYARMDLDIHAGLLDILDRTTTEVVANDDNESSDIWFEWSDDPPSALAVRLTQVNDFTILEDSGPGLTHAITVFVGDQYGDPVANASVRLSSNDPSASSVFPTTQTTDSDGIVRLRYLRDGNDPRIEVITAELEETGYTTMLSHFWARLVKDNASVLGVPYLFFDTTRNLIVVTDPIPRVLNYKNGDKLSVDGEIVSTGDFERALRAGNHKNVTYLRYSRDPSVSNSIDLNNDVFD
;
A
#
# COMPACT_ATOMS: atom_id res chain seq x y z
N MET A 1 -4.40 -69.65 58.55
CA MET A 1 -5.42 -69.44 57.51
C MET A 1 -4.78 -68.62 56.40
N ARG A 2 -4.88 -69.07 55.14
CA ARG A 2 -4.31 -68.45 53.91
C ARG A 2 -2.84 -67.99 54.05
N LYS A 3 -1.91 -68.92 54.34
CA LYS A 3 -1.00 -69.65 53.40
C LYS A 3 -0.19 -68.74 52.46
N ASP A 4 1.13 -68.68 52.50
CA ASP A 4 2.15 -69.10 53.47
C ASP A 4 3.52 -68.59 52.95
N ARG A 5 4.31 -67.99 53.85
CA ARG A 5 5.74 -68.25 54.12
C ARG A 5 6.78 -67.98 53.00
N ARG A 6 7.70 -67.02 53.20
CA ARG A 6 8.89 -66.95 54.09
C ARG A 6 10.18 -67.44 53.39
N TRP A 7 11.28 -66.81 53.85
CA TRP A 7 12.73 -67.14 53.76
C TRP A 7 13.46 -66.41 52.63
N LEU A 8 14.38 -65.45 52.89
CA LEU A 8 15.62 -65.36 53.68
C LEU A 8 16.88 -65.56 52.83
N LEU A 9 17.78 -64.58 52.95
CA LEU A 9 19.25 -64.62 52.86
C LEU A 9 19.92 -64.76 51.48
N LYS A 10 20.88 -63.82 51.27
CA LYS A 10 22.26 -63.95 50.71
C LYS A 10 22.40 -64.70 49.37
N THR A 11 23.24 -64.29 48.41
CA THR A 11 24.69 -64.07 48.52
C THR A 11 25.20 -63.57 47.14
N GLU A 12 26.21 -62.70 47.15
CA GLU A 12 27.41 -62.64 46.29
C GLU A 12 27.31 -62.86 44.76
N MET A 13 27.48 -61.76 44.02
CA MET A 13 28.68 -61.41 43.23
C MET A 13 29.39 -62.51 42.42
N THR A 14 29.24 -62.46 41.08
CA THR A 14 30.31 -62.71 40.09
C THR A 14 29.92 -62.15 38.72
N LEU A 15 30.73 -61.26 38.14
CA LEU A 15 30.81 -61.01 36.69
C LEU A 15 31.80 -62.01 36.08
N PRO A 16 31.64 -62.38 34.79
CA PRO A 16 32.70 -61.99 33.86
C PRO A 16 32.24 -61.67 32.42
N THR A 17 32.83 -60.59 31.90
CA THR A 17 33.38 -60.38 30.55
C THR A 17 32.60 -60.83 29.29
N GLY A 18 32.30 -59.87 28.41
CA GLY A 18 32.04 -60.13 26.98
C GLY A 18 31.60 -58.88 26.23
N ARG A 19 32.47 -58.36 25.36
CA ARG A 19 32.29 -57.17 24.50
C ARG A 19 31.31 -57.44 23.35
N ALA A 20 30.47 -56.46 22.99
CA ALA A 20 30.37 -55.86 21.63
C ALA A 20 29.01 -55.14 21.39
N TRP A 21 29.13 -53.82 21.15
CA TRP A 21 28.45 -53.00 20.12
C TRP A 21 26.91 -52.89 19.98
N PHE A 22 26.50 -51.62 19.97
CA PHE A 22 25.34 -50.92 19.35
C PHE A 22 24.00 -50.78 20.08
N LEU A 23 23.66 -49.48 20.25
CA LEU A 23 22.36 -48.80 20.20
C LEU A 23 21.39 -48.80 21.40
N ALA A 24 20.94 -47.56 21.66
CA ALA A 24 19.60 -47.11 22.10
C ALA A 24 19.34 -46.79 23.59
N ILE A 25 19.10 -45.49 23.79
CA ILE A 25 17.98 -44.85 24.53
C ILE A 25 18.03 -44.83 26.07
N VAL A 26 18.24 -43.60 26.57
CA VAL A 26 17.53 -42.84 27.62
C VAL A 26 17.21 -43.56 28.97
N ILE A 27 17.72 -42.97 30.07
CA ILE A 27 16.99 -42.38 31.22
C ILE A 27 17.90 -42.40 32.47
N TRP A 28 18.25 -41.18 32.93
CA TRP A 28 18.40 -40.66 34.31
C TRP A 28 18.75 -41.63 35.47
N ALA A 29 19.60 -41.33 36.47
CA ALA A 29 20.42 -40.16 36.81
C ALA A 29 21.21 -40.47 38.11
N LEU A 30 22.20 -39.60 38.42
CA LEU A 30 22.78 -39.28 39.75
C LEU A 30 23.84 -40.26 40.31
N VAL A 31 25.02 -39.84 40.77
CA VAL A 31 25.44 -38.59 41.43
C VAL A 31 26.92 -38.36 41.10
N GLY A 32 27.32 -37.13 40.77
CA GLY A 32 28.72 -36.78 40.60
C GLY A 32 28.95 -35.30 40.35
N SER A 33 28.88 -34.52 41.44
CA SER A 33 29.71 -33.33 41.69
C SER A 33 29.90 -32.34 40.52
N GLY A 34 29.11 -31.27 40.54
CA GLY A 34 29.44 -30.05 39.80
C GLY A 34 28.81 -28.86 40.50
N MET A 35 29.62 -28.02 41.14
CA MET A 35 29.25 -26.63 41.32
C MET A 35 29.15 -26.01 39.92
N ALA A 36 27.98 -26.12 39.29
CA ALA A 36 27.62 -25.27 38.18
C ALA A 36 27.11 -23.98 38.81
N LEU A 37 27.87 -22.89 38.61
CA LEU A 37 27.28 -21.56 38.59
C LEU A 37 26.02 -21.68 37.74
N SER A 38 24.85 -21.41 38.32
CA SER A 38 23.65 -21.19 37.52
C SER A 38 23.90 -19.91 36.72
N THR A 39 24.54 -20.02 35.56
CA THR A 39 24.29 -19.09 34.48
C THR A 39 22.83 -19.34 34.13
N GLN A 40 21.93 -18.53 34.70
CA GLN A 40 20.65 -18.33 34.05
C GLN A 40 20.98 -18.03 32.59
N PRO A 41 20.33 -18.68 31.61
CA PRO A 41 20.47 -18.22 30.23
C PRO A 41 20.13 -16.73 30.26
N ALA A 42 21.01 -15.89 29.72
CA ALA A 42 20.67 -14.50 29.48
C ALA A 42 19.33 -14.50 28.76
N GLN A 43 18.30 -13.92 29.37
CA GLN A 43 17.04 -13.69 28.67
C GLN A 43 17.41 -12.90 27.41
N ALA A 44 16.89 -13.33 26.26
CA ALA A 44 17.03 -12.54 25.04
C ALA A 44 16.45 -11.16 25.36
N ILE A 45 17.25 -10.11 25.17
CA ILE A 45 16.74 -8.74 25.20
C ILE A 45 15.66 -8.71 24.11
N ASP A 46 14.42 -8.42 24.48
CA ASP A 46 13.38 -8.21 23.48
C ASP A 46 13.80 -6.98 22.67
N GLY A 47 14.03 -7.19 21.37
CA GLY A 47 14.52 -6.15 20.48
C GLY A 47 13.40 -5.26 19.95
N VAL A 48 12.16 -5.48 20.39
CA VAL A 48 10.97 -4.78 19.90
C VAL A 48 10.62 -3.66 20.89
N PRO A 49 10.46 -2.40 20.41
CA PRO A 49 9.96 -1.32 21.24
C PRO A 49 8.51 -1.54 21.69
N ASP A 50 8.20 -1.27 22.96
CA ASP A 50 6.88 -1.56 23.53
C ASP A 50 5.84 -0.43 23.37
N ASP A 51 6.29 0.82 23.17
CA ASP A 51 5.47 2.03 23.26
C ASP A 51 5.37 2.78 21.91
N LEU A 52 5.33 2.05 20.79
CA LEU A 52 5.25 2.62 19.44
C LEU A 52 3.97 3.46 19.26
N ALA A 53 4.10 4.59 18.54
CA ALA A 53 2.92 5.31 18.06
C ALA A 53 2.16 4.45 17.04
N SER A 54 0.84 4.33 17.20
CA SER A 54 -0.02 3.51 16.33
C SER A 54 -0.55 4.24 15.11
N VAL A 55 -0.39 5.58 15.05
CA VAL A 55 -0.70 6.42 13.88
C VAL A 55 0.38 7.49 13.71
N THR A 56 0.46 8.10 12.53
CA THR A 56 1.53 9.06 12.21
C THR A 56 1.03 10.49 12.01
N ALA A 57 1.86 11.47 12.40
CA ALA A 57 1.71 12.87 12.01
C ALA A 57 2.01 13.08 10.51
N CYS A 58 2.74 12.16 9.88
CA CYS A 58 3.15 12.24 8.48
C CYS A 58 2.20 11.43 7.57
N ALA A 59 0.90 11.76 7.61
CA ALA A 59 -0.14 11.11 6.81
C ALA A 59 -0.69 12.04 5.69
N GLY A 60 -1.31 11.43 4.68
CA GLY A 60 -2.04 12.13 3.62
C GLY A 60 -1.20 13.22 2.92
N PRO A 61 -1.62 14.50 2.93
CA PRO A 61 -0.91 15.56 2.24
C PRO A 61 0.51 15.82 2.81
N ALA A 62 0.81 15.40 4.05
CA ALA A 62 2.12 15.59 4.66
C ALA A 62 3.22 14.67 4.07
N THR A 63 2.86 13.64 3.31
CA THR A 63 3.84 12.78 2.62
C THR A 63 4.15 13.24 1.19
N ARG A 64 3.43 14.26 0.70
CA ARG A 64 3.64 14.79 -0.65
C ARG A 64 5.01 15.44 -0.75
N SER A 65 5.71 15.17 -1.86
CA SER A 65 7.05 15.68 -2.12
C SER A 65 7.12 17.20 -1.97
N ALA A 66 8.00 17.68 -1.09
CA ALA A 66 8.23 19.11 -0.86
C ALA A 66 9.16 19.75 -1.92
N GLY A 67 9.64 18.96 -2.89
CA GLY A 67 10.42 19.44 -4.03
C GLY A 67 11.93 19.54 -3.78
N PHE A 68 12.44 19.00 -2.67
CA PHE A 68 13.89 18.91 -2.46
C PHE A 68 14.52 17.87 -3.38
N THR A 69 15.50 18.27 -4.19
CA THR A 69 16.09 17.39 -5.21
C THR A 69 17.12 16.43 -4.62
N ASP A 70 17.73 16.78 -3.49
CA ASP A 70 18.78 16.01 -2.82
C ASP A 70 18.26 15.04 -1.75
N THR A 71 16.94 14.83 -1.69
CA THR A 71 16.31 13.82 -0.82
C THR A 71 15.77 12.62 -1.61
N VAL A 72 15.80 12.66 -2.94
CA VAL A 72 15.39 11.52 -3.78
C VAL A 72 16.27 10.30 -3.47
N GLY A 73 15.63 9.16 -3.15
CA GLY A 73 16.33 7.94 -2.74
C GLY A 73 16.86 7.94 -1.30
N SER A 74 16.71 9.03 -0.55
CA SER A 74 17.08 9.07 0.88
C SER A 74 16.01 8.43 1.76
N VAL A 75 16.43 7.61 2.72
CA VAL A 75 15.56 7.05 3.78
C VAL A 75 14.85 8.13 4.62
N SER A 76 15.38 9.37 4.63
CA SER A 76 14.77 10.47 5.37
C SER A 76 13.76 11.26 4.55
N ARG A 77 13.49 10.91 3.28
CA ARG A 77 12.70 11.73 2.35
C ARG A 77 11.31 12.05 2.90
N THR A 78 10.53 11.05 3.27
CA THR A 78 9.16 11.22 3.79
C THR A 78 9.15 12.09 5.05
N ALA A 79 10.11 11.89 5.96
CA ALA A 79 10.24 12.73 7.15
C ALA A 79 10.57 14.19 6.79
N VAL A 80 11.44 14.42 5.81
CA VAL A 80 11.77 15.78 5.33
C VAL A 80 10.56 16.44 4.70
N ASP A 81 9.83 15.73 3.84
CA ASP A 81 8.62 16.22 3.19
C ASP A 81 7.54 16.58 4.23
N CYS A 82 7.34 15.73 5.23
CA CYS A 82 6.45 15.96 6.36
C CYS A 82 6.85 17.20 7.18
N LEU A 83 8.13 17.34 7.56
CA LEU A 83 8.58 18.54 8.26
C LEU A 83 8.45 19.81 7.41
N ALA A 84 8.52 19.70 6.08
CA ALA A 84 8.34 20.84 5.19
C ALA A 84 6.86 21.23 5.07
N TYR A 85 5.97 20.25 4.98
CA TYR A 85 4.51 20.43 5.02
C TYR A 85 4.08 21.22 6.26
N TYR A 86 4.61 20.85 7.43
CA TYR A 86 4.36 21.55 8.69
C TYR A 86 5.13 22.88 8.85
N GLY A 87 5.91 23.30 7.85
CA GLY A 87 6.72 24.52 7.91
C GLY A 87 7.87 24.48 8.93
N ILE A 88 8.21 23.30 9.47
CA ILE A 88 9.32 23.10 10.40
C ILE A 88 10.66 23.31 9.68
N THR A 89 10.77 22.88 8.41
CA THR A 89 11.94 23.11 7.56
C THR A 89 11.60 23.88 6.28
N GLN A 90 12.56 24.66 5.81
CA GLN A 90 12.54 25.32 4.50
C GLN A 90 13.75 24.89 3.63
N GLY A 91 14.46 23.85 4.07
CA GLY A 91 15.72 23.42 3.46
C GLY A 91 16.88 24.37 3.75
N THR A 92 17.89 24.33 2.89
CA THR A 92 19.10 25.16 2.95
C THR A 92 19.18 26.19 1.82
N GLY A 93 18.13 26.28 0.98
CA GLY A 93 18.08 27.12 -0.22
C GLY A 93 18.27 26.33 -1.52
N SER A 94 17.93 26.97 -2.65
CA SER A 94 18.10 26.42 -4.01
C SER A 94 17.44 25.05 -4.27
N GLY A 95 16.32 24.76 -3.58
CA GLY A 95 15.64 23.46 -3.70
C GLY A 95 16.39 22.30 -3.01
N LEU A 96 17.28 22.59 -2.06
CA LEU A 96 18.06 21.57 -1.32
C LEU A 96 17.66 21.50 0.15
N TYR A 97 17.70 20.29 0.72
CA TYR A 97 17.54 20.05 2.16
C TYR A 97 18.88 19.84 2.89
N SER A 98 19.88 19.31 2.19
CA SER A 98 21.21 18.90 2.67
C SER A 98 21.18 17.81 3.76
N PRO A 99 20.64 16.60 3.49
CA PRO A 99 20.40 15.58 4.52
C PRO A 99 21.67 15.05 5.21
N SER A 100 22.84 15.10 4.54
CA SER A 100 24.13 14.64 5.08
C SER A 100 24.85 15.67 5.97
N GLN A 101 24.42 16.93 5.95
CA GLN A 101 25.09 17.99 6.72
C GLN A 101 24.84 17.82 8.23
N PRO A 102 25.84 18.04 9.09
CA PRO A 102 25.66 18.00 10.54
C PRO A 102 24.78 19.16 11.03
N VAL A 103 24.02 18.92 12.10
CA VAL A 103 23.11 19.92 12.68
C VAL A 103 23.79 20.70 13.81
N THR A 104 23.69 22.03 13.75
CA THR A 104 24.09 22.92 14.84
C THR A 104 22.98 23.07 15.89
N ARG A 105 23.34 23.39 17.13
CA ARG A 105 22.39 23.61 18.24
C ARG A 105 21.38 24.72 17.95
N ARG A 106 21.77 25.80 17.25
CA ARG A 106 20.83 26.85 16.81
C ARG A 106 19.82 26.36 15.76
N GLN A 107 20.25 25.49 14.84
CA GLN A 107 19.35 24.91 13.85
C GLN A 107 18.35 23.98 14.53
N MET A 108 18.82 23.15 15.47
CA MET A 108 17.93 22.31 16.27
C MET A 108 16.91 23.14 17.05
N ALA A 109 17.33 24.25 17.67
CA ALA A 109 16.42 25.15 18.38
C ALA A 109 15.33 25.73 17.45
N LEU A 110 15.68 26.15 16.24
CA LEU A 110 14.68 26.62 15.26
C LEU A 110 13.68 25.52 14.88
N PHE A 111 14.13 24.28 14.69
CA PHE A 111 13.27 23.15 14.35
C PHE A 111 12.32 22.81 15.50
N LEU A 112 12.85 22.67 16.72
CA LEU A 112 12.04 22.38 17.91
C LEU A 112 11.06 23.50 18.25
N ALA A 113 11.44 24.78 18.07
CA ALA A 113 10.53 25.89 18.33
C ALA A 113 9.34 25.91 17.37
N ARG A 114 9.53 25.47 16.11
CA ARG A 114 8.44 25.33 15.13
C ARG A 114 7.59 24.11 15.43
N ALA A 115 8.21 22.96 15.71
CA ALA A 115 7.52 21.74 16.11
C ALA A 115 6.66 21.96 17.37
N ALA A 116 7.19 22.66 18.38
CA ALA A 116 6.52 22.92 19.65
C ALA A 116 5.16 23.61 19.48
N ARG A 117 5.07 24.56 18.55
CA ARG A 117 3.82 25.26 18.25
C ARG A 117 2.74 24.33 17.70
N LEU A 118 3.14 23.34 16.91
CA LEU A 118 2.26 22.35 16.29
C LEU A 118 1.85 21.25 17.27
N SER A 119 2.69 20.97 18.29
CA SER A 119 2.45 19.95 19.32
C SER A 119 1.73 20.50 20.56
N GLY A 120 1.10 21.69 20.45
CA GLY A 120 0.34 22.30 21.53
C GLY A 120 1.19 22.85 22.69
N ILE A 121 2.51 22.90 22.55
CA ILE A 121 3.40 23.40 23.60
C ILE A 121 3.26 24.92 23.70
N ASN A 122 2.86 25.39 24.88
CA ASN A 122 2.75 26.82 25.15
C ASN A 122 4.13 27.45 25.37
N LEU A 123 4.75 27.90 24.28
CA LEU A 123 5.95 28.71 24.32
C LEU A 123 5.59 30.13 24.80
N ARG A 124 5.86 30.40 26.08
CA ARG A 124 5.75 31.74 26.67
C ARG A 124 6.62 32.75 25.92
N GLU A 125 6.29 34.04 26.05
CA GLU A 125 7.09 35.15 25.51
C GLU A 125 8.59 35.01 25.82
N PRO A 126 9.47 35.40 24.89
CA PRO A 126 10.89 35.15 25.03
C PRO A 126 11.46 36.03 26.14
N VAL A 127 11.77 35.42 27.27
CA VAL A 127 12.53 36.06 28.34
C VAL A 127 14.01 35.71 28.14
N ASP A 128 14.88 36.72 28.16
CA ASP A 128 16.33 36.51 28.09
C ASP A 128 16.78 35.56 29.20
N GLN A 129 17.35 34.42 28.81
CA GLN A 129 17.83 33.38 29.72
C GLN A 129 19.25 33.65 30.21
N GLY A 130 19.87 34.77 29.83
CA GLY A 130 21.19 35.20 30.29
C GLY A 130 22.37 34.62 29.50
N TYR A 131 22.11 34.02 28.33
CA TYR A 131 23.15 33.49 27.45
C TYR A 131 23.91 34.61 26.74
N ARG A 132 25.22 34.71 26.98
CA ARG A 132 26.07 35.80 26.47
C ARG A 132 26.60 35.58 25.06
N ASP A 133 26.50 34.36 24.54
CA ASP A 133 27.05 33.96 23.24
C ASP A 133 25.99 33.97 22.12
N LEU A 134 24.88 34.68 22.33
CA LEU A 134 23.81 34.82 21.34
C LEU A 134 23.89 36.12 20.53
N GLU A 135 24.79 37.05 20.87
CA GLU A 135 24.81 38.42 20.31
C GLU A 135 24.79 38.44 18.76
N ASP A 136 25.63 37.62 18.13
CA ASP A 136 25.76 37.50 16.67
C ASP A 136 24.65 36.67 15.99
N GLN A 137 23.71 36.11 16.75
CA GLN A 137 22.60 35.34 16.19
C GLN A 137 21.46 36.25 15.72
N SER A 138 20.70 35.79 14.73
CA SER A 138 19.48 36.48 14.30
C SER A 138 18.44 36.49 15.43
N GLN A 139 17.50 37.44 15.38
CA GLN A 139 16.46 37.55 16.41
C GLN A 139 15.63 36.25 16.51
N ALA A 140 15.27 35.65 15.38
CA ALA A 140 14.54 34.38 15.35
C ALA A 140 15.29 33.23 16.07
N VAL A 141 16.63 33.19 15.97
CA VAL A 141 17.44 32.20 16.69
C VAL A 141 17.47 32.51 18.18
N LYS A 142 17.63 33.78 18.57
CA LYS A 142 17.58 34.22 19.97
C LYS A 142 16.25 33.84 20.61
N ASP A 143 15.13 34.15 19.95
CA ASP A 143 13.78 33.87 20.44
C ASP A 143 13.55 32.36 20.56
N ALA A 144 13.91 31.57 19.54
CA ALA A 144 13.78 30.12 19.60
C ALA A 144 14.55 29.51 20.77
N ILE A 145 15.80 29.94 20.99
CA ILE A 145 16.62 29.47 22.11
C ILE A 145 16.00 29.87 23.46
N ASN A 146 15.57 31.12 23.60
CA ASN A 146 15.00 31.63 24.85
C ASN A 146 13.66 30.96 25.17
N HIS A 147 12.76 30.79 24.20
CA HIS A 147 11.49 30.07 24.38
C HIS A 147 11.74 28.64 24.86
N LEU A 148 12.58 27.88 24.15
CA LEU A 148 12.82 26.47 24.46
C LEU A 148 13.57 26.29 25.77
N SER A 149 14.44 27.22 26.14
CA SER A 149 15.14 27.18 27.42
C SER A 149 14.22 27.56 28.58
N ALA A 150 13.30 28.52 28.38
CA ALA A 150 12.28 28.87 29.36
C ALA A 150 11.27 27.74 29.59
N ALA A 151 10.96 26.96 28.53
CA ALA A 151 10.16 25.74 28.60
C ALA A 151 10.96 24.52 29.12
N GLY A 152 12.24 24.67 29.43
CA GLY A 152 13.09 23.57 29.91
C GLY A 152 13.50 22.53 28.87
N ILE A 153 13.01 22.63 27.62
CA ILE A 153 13.29 21.71 26.51
C ILE A 153 14.77 21.72 26.15
N THR A 154 15.38 22.90 26.04
CA THR A 154 16.83 23.05 25.80
C THR A 154 17.53 23.63 27.02
N ARG A 155 18.84 23.37 27.13
CA ARG A 155 19.70 23.97 28.16
C ARG A 155 21.03 24.37 27.52
N GLY A 156 21.62 25.46 28.04
CA GLY A 156 22.99 25.85 27.68
C GLY A 156 24.05 24.82 28.09
N THR A 157 25.23 24.93 27.51
CA THR A 157 26.42 24.15 27.90
C THR A 157 27.05 24.67 29.20
N SER A 158 26.71 25.90 29.58
CA SER A 158 26.94 26.47 30.91
C SER A 158 25.74 27.35 31.30
N ALA A 159 25.74 27.89 32.52
CA ALA A 159 24.72 28.83 32.97
C ALA A 159 24.63 30.12 32.15
N ILE A 160 25.69 30.48 31.39
CA ILE A 160 25.76 31.74 30.62
C ILE A 160 26.13 31.52 29.15
N THR A 161 26.18 30.26 28.69
CA THR A 161 26.65 29.90 27.34
C THR A 161 25.74 28.84 26.73
N PHE A 162 25.19 29.11 25.55
CA PHE A 162 24.34 28.16 24.83
C PHE A 162 25.11 27.28 23.83
N THR A 163 26.19 27.82 23.25
CA THR A 163 27.00 27.26 22.16
C THR A 163 26.18 27.06 20.86
N PRO A 164 25.64 28.13 20.25
CA PRO A 164 24.71 28.01 19.12
C PRO A 164 25.31 27.32 17.88
N ASN A 165 26.61 27.48 17.64
CA ASN A 165 27.33 26.86 16.52
C ASN A 165 27.87 25.45 16.85
N GLY A 166 27.70 24.97 18.08
CA GLY A 166 28.09 23.62 18.46
C GLY A 166 27.25 22.58 17.71
N LEU A 167 27.85 21.46 17.34
CA LEU A 167 27.14 20.35 16.70
C LEU A 167 26.35 19.55 17.75
N VAL A 168 25.20 19.04 17.35
CA VAL A 168 24.34 18.21 18.21
C VAL A 168 24.79 16.76 18.12
N ASP A 169 25.16 16.17 19.25
CA ASP A 169 25.39 14.73 19.37
C ASP A 169 24.07 13.97 19.63
N ARG A 170 24.05 12.65 19.41
CA ARG A 170 22.85 11.83 19.55
C ARG A 170 22.28 11.83 20.98
N ARG A 171 23.13 11.92 22.00
CA ARG A 171 22.68 12.04 23.40
C ARG A 171 21.99 13.39 23.66
N GLN A 172 22.50 14.49 23.12
CA GLN A 172 21.86 15.80 23.20
C GLN A 172 20.52 15.82 22.45
N MET A 173 20.47 15.19 21.27
CA MET A 173 19.21 15.01 20.53
C MET A 173 18.17 14.28 21.40
N ALA A 174 18.55 13.15 22.01
CA ALA A 174 17.66 12.40 22.89
C ALA A 174 17.13 13.26 24.06
N LEU A 175 18.00 14.00 24.75
CA LEU A 175 17.59 14.90 25.83
C LEU A 175 16.61 15.98 25.36
N PHE A 176 16.81 16.56 24.18
CA PHE A 176 15.90 17.58 23.65
C PHE A 176 14.51 17.01 23.34
N LEU A 177 14.43 15.85 22.69
CA LEU A 177 13.15 15.24 22.31
C LEU A 177 12.40 14.67 23.52
N TYR A 178 13.12 14.05 24.46
CA TYR A 178 12.53 13.58 25.70
C TYR A 178 11.88 14.70 26.51
N ARG A 179 12.57 15.85 26.64
CA ARG A 179 12.00 17.03 27.31
C ARG A 179 10.92 17.72 26.49
N PHE A 180 11.00 17.65 25.16
CA PHE A 180 9.94 18.15 24.28
C PHE A 180 8.64 17.37 24.52
N LEU A 181 8.71 16.04 24.56
CA LEU A 181 7.56 15.17 24.80
C LEU A 181 6.94 15.40 26.18
N LYS A 182 7.76 15.70 27.20
CA LYS A 182 7.28 16.05 28.56
C LYS A 182 6.40 17.29 28.62
N GLU A 183 6.51 18.17 27.61
CA GLU A 183 5.75 19.41 27.51
C GLU A 183 4.67 19.34 26.42
N ALA A 184 4.73 18.35 25.52
CA ALA A 184 3.79 18.16 24.43
C ALA A 184 2.50 17.49 24.91
N LEU A 185 1.39 17.81 24.26
CA LEU A 185 0.14 17.06 24.45
C LEU A 185 0.24 15.75 23.66
N PRO A 186 0.04 14.58 24.30
CA PRO A 186 -0.09 13.31 23.58
C PRO A 186 -1.20 13.39 22.53
N GLY A 187 -0.94 12.82 21.36
CA GLY A 187 -1.90 12.79 20.25
C GLY A 187 -2.62 11.45 20.11
N PRO A 188 -3.58 11.35 19.17
CA PRO A 188 -4.23 10.09 18.82
C PRO A 188 -3.21 9.01 18.50
N GLY A 189 -3.33 7.81 19.04
CA GLY A 189 -2.36 6.72 18.86
C GLY A 189 -0.94 7.00 19.37
N GLY A 190 -0.71 8.12 20.06
CA GLY A 190 0.56 8.45 20.70
C GLY A 190 0.62 7.93 22.14
N VAL A 191 1.85 7.88 22.67
CA VAL A 191 2.12 7.47 24.06
C VAL A 191 2.66 8.68 24.83
N ASP A 192 2.14 8.92 26.03
CA ASP A 192 2.70 9.91 26.93
C ASP A 192 4.06 9.41 27.47
N VAL A 193 5.09 10.23 27.34
CA VAL A 193 6.44 9.90 27.80
C VAL A 193 6.53 9.65 29.31
N TYR A 194 5.54 10.11 30.09
CA TYR A 194 5.43 9.79 31.52
C TYR A 194 4.92 8.37 31.81
N ASP A 195 4.23 7.74 30.86
CA ASP A 195 3.69 6.39 30.98
C ASP A 195 4.65 5.30 30.47
N VAL A 196 5.66 5.70 29.68
CA VAL A 196 6.73 4.82 29.21
C VAL A 196 7.49 4.24 30.38
N VAL A 197 7.56 2.91 30.47
CA VAL A 197 8.33 2.18 31.48
C VAL A 197 9.60 1.63 30.83
N PRO A 198 10.76 2.30 30.96
CA PRO A 198 11.97 1.82 30.33
C PRO A 198 12.52 0.65 31.16
N ASP A 199 12.28 -0.57 30.72
CA ASP A 199 12.60 -1.78 31.46
C ASP A 199 14.04 -2.26 31.21
N ASP A 200 14.58 -2.07 30.00
CA ASP A 200 15.85 -2.65 29.58
C ASP A 200 16.90 -1.67 29.00
N ASN A 201 18.16 -2.14 29.00
CA ASN A 201 19.27 -1.51 28.30
C ASN A 201 19.42 -2.15 26.91
N HIS A 202 18.70 -1.61 25.93
CA HIS A 202 18.76 -2.06 24.54
C HIS A 202 20.10 -1.80 23.86
N PHE A 203 20.91 -0.89 24.41
CA PHE A 203 22.21 -0.53 23.85
C PHE A 203 23.36 -0.85 24.80
N GLN A 204 24.44 -1.43 24.27
CA GLN A 204 25.60 -1.82 25.07
C GLN A 204 26.53 -0.63 25.39
N ASP A 205 26.51 0.41 24.56
CA ASP A 205 27.43 1.55 24.65
C ASP A 205 26.89 2.73 25.48
N ILE A 206 25.79 2.54 26.21
CA ILE A 206 25.20 3.54 27.11
C ILE A 206 25.39 3.22 28.59
N GLY A 207 26.09 2.13 28.94
CA GLY A 207 26.30 1.72 30.34
C GLY A 207 27.05 2.74 31.23
N GLY A 208 27.76 3.70 30.63
CA GLY A 208 28.40 4.81 31.34
C GLY A 208 27.55 6.08 31.46
N ILE A 209 26.32 6.08 30.93
CA ILE A 209 25.37 7.21 30.99
C ILE A 209 24.42 6.98 32.16
N THR A 210 24.12 8.04 32.91
CA THR A 210 23.24 7.98 34.09
C THR A 210 22.25 9.13 34.12
N GLY A 211 21.17 8.98 34.89
CA GLY A 211 20.16 10.01 35.11
C GLY A 211 19.37 10.31 33.84
N GLU A 212 18.92 11.56 33.68
CA GLU A 212 17.99 11.96 32.62
C GLU A 212 18.45 11.60 31.19
N ALA A 213 19.75 11.56 30.93
CA ALA A 213 20.26 11.17 29.62
C ALA A 213 20.09 9.67 29.34
N LEU A 214 20.16 8.82 30.37
CA LEU A 214 19.87 7.40 30.26
C LEU A 214 18.37 7.18 30.07
N ASP A 215 17.55 7.84 30.89
CA ASP A 215 16.09 7.77 30.82
C ASP A 215 15.58 8.21 29.44
N ALA A 216 16.13 9.31 28.91
CA ALA A 216 15.79 9.80 27.58
C ALA A 216 16.14 8.80 26.47
N ILE A 217 17.31 8.15 26.54
CA ILE A 217 17.70 7.19 25.49
C ILE A 217 16.80 5.96 25.51
N ARG A 218 16.48 5.43 26.70
CA ARG A 218 15.61 4.25 26.82
C ARG A 218 14.16 4.57 26.45
N ALA A 219 13.60 5.65 26.99
CA ALA A 219 12.21 6.02 26.68
C ALA A 219 12.01 6.30 25.17
N LEU A 220 12.96 6.99 24.53
CA LEU A 220 12.87 7.22 23.08
C LEU A 220 13.10 5.95 22.25
N TYR A 221 13.70 4.89 22.83
CA TYR A 221 13.77 3.60 22.17
C TYR A 221 12.41 2.91 22.22
N GLU A 222 11.77 2.82 23.39
CA GLU A 222 10.44 2.22 23.54
C GLU A 222 9.40 2.89 22.66
N MET A 223 9.50 4.22 22.53
CA MET A 223 8.63 4.99 21.65
C MET A 223 8.97 4.84 20.15
N GLY A 224 9.98 4.05 19.77
CA GLY A 224 10.42 3.90 18.38
C GLY A 224 11.05 5.14 17.74
N ILE A 225 11.24 6.21 18.52
CA ILE A 225 11.84 7.47 18.06
C ILE A 225 13.31 7.26 17.69
N THR A 226 14.03 6.42 18.46
CA THR A 226 15.38 5.96 18.13
C THR A 226 15.48 4.45 17.95
N THR A 227 16.20 4.03 16.92
CA THR A 227 16.46 2.61 16.62
C THR A 227 17.95 2.27 16.78
N GLY A 228 18.73 3.14 17.42
CA GLY A 228 20.20 3.03 17.45
C GLY A 228 20.86 3.33 16.10
N LYS A 229 22.18 3.16 16.05
CA LYS A 229 22.98 3.17 14.80
C LYS A 229 23.17 1.74 14.27
N THR A 230 23.18 0.78 15.19
CA THR A 230 23.03 -0.66 14.94
C THR A 230 22.03 -1.20 15.96
N PRO A 231 21.55 -2.44 15.82
CA PRO A 231 20.63 -3.04 16.78
C PRO A 231 21.13 -3.05 18.24
N GLN A 232 22.44 -2.95 18.49
CA GLN A 232 23.04 -3.01 19.83
C GLN A 232 23.80 -1.75 20.24
N THR A 233 23.88 -0.72 19.37
CA THR A 233 24.68 0.49 19.65
C THR A 233 23.89 1.78 19.39
N PHE A 234 23.86 2.65 20.39
CA PHE A 234 23.23 3.97 20.29
C PHE A 234 24.18 5.02 19.71
N SER A 235 25.48 4.92 19.97
CA SER A 235 26.52 5.89 19.60
C SER A 235 26.28 7.32 20.14
N PRO A 236 26.22 7.51 21.47
CA PRO A 236 25.77 8.77 22.10
C PRO A 236 26.57 10.02 21.70
N GLY A 237 27.88 9.87 21.42
CA GLY A 237 28.75 10.96 21.00
C GLY A 237 28.78 11.23 19.48
N SER A 238 28.08 10.44 18.67
CA SER A 238 28.04 10.67 17.21
C SER A 238 27.22 11.92 16.88
N ILE A 239 27.71 12.70 15.92
CA ILE A 239 27.03 13.90 15.43
C ILE A 239 25.79 13.50 14.62
N VAL A 240 24.70 14.24 14.84
CA VAL A 240 23.43 14.04 14.11
C VAL A 240 23.43 14.83 12.81
N THR A 241 23.11 14.14 11.71
CA THR A 241 22.90 14.79 10.40
C THR A 241 21.49 15.37 10.29
N ARG A 242 21.26 16.28 9.33
CA ARG A 242 19.93 16.87 9.09
C ARG A 242 18.88 15.81 8.75
N GLY A 243 19.22 14.81 7.94
CA GLY A 243 18.31 13.70 7.62
C GLY A 243 17.94 12.87 8.85
N GLN A 244 18.89 12.61 9.74
CA GLN A 244 18.62 11.94 11.02
C GLN A 244 17.75 12.79 11.94
N MET A 245 18.03 14.09 12.04
CA MET A 245 17.17 15.03 12.79
C MET A 245 15.74 15.03 12.25
N ALA A 246 15.55 14.96 10.93
CA ALA A 246 14.21 14.90 10.35
C ALA A 246 13.45 13.66 10.80
N LEU A 247 14.08 12.49 10.73
CA LEU A 247 13.50 11.22 11.20
C LEU A 247 13.14 11.28 12.68
N PHE A 248 14.05 11.79 13.50
CA PHE A 248 13.82 11.95 14.94
C PHE A 248 12.62 12.83 15.25
N ILE A 249 12.52 14.00 14.62
CA ILE A 249 11.42 14.93 14.88
C ILE A 249 10.11 14.36 14.33
N ALA A 250 10.09 13.80 13.12
CA ALA A 250 8.89 13.20 12.54
C ALA A 250 8.31 12.11 13.46
N ARG A 251 9.16 11.18 13.92
CA ARG A 251 8.74 10.14 14.89
C ARG A 251 8.31 10.73 16.22
N THR A 252 8.96 11.80 16.69
CA THR A 252 8.51 12.49 17.90
C THR A 252 7.12 13.09 17.73
N LEU A 253 6.80 13.65 16.55
CA LEU A 253 5.49 14.23 16.26
C LEU A 253 4.37 13.18 16.23
N ASP A 254 4.68 11.93 15.87
CA ASP A 254 3.70 10.82 15.87
C ASP A 254 3.05 10.64 17.25
N HIS A 255 3.82 10.81 18.34
CA HIS A 255 3.32 10.75 19.71
C HIS A 255 2.59 12.02 20.19
N THR A 256 2.62 13.11 19.43
CA THR A 256 1.99 14.39 19.81
C THR A 256 0.69 14.64 19.07
N ASN A 257 -0.06 15.66 19.49
CA ASN A 257 -1.32 16.05 18.83
C ASN A 257 -1.16 16.71 17.43
N THR A 258 0.05 16.77 16.87
CA THR A 258 0.31 17.33 15.53
C THR A 258 -0.26 16.44 14.44
N ARG A 259 -1.22 16.96 13.65
CA ARG A 259 -1.86 16.22 12.54
C ARG A 259 -2.01 17.12 11.31
N PRO A 260 -2.19 16.56 10.11
CA PRO A 260 -2.29 17.36 8.89
C PRO A 260 -3.47 18.33 8.94
N ALA A 261 -3.39 19.41 8.16
CA ALA A 261 -4.51 20.32 7.99
C ALA A 261 -5.69 19.57 7.36
N GLY A 262 -6.88 19.86 7.87
CA GLY A 262 -8.13 19.26 7.48
C GLY A 262 -8.49 17.99 8.22
N LEU A 263 -9.54 17.31 7.74
CA LEU A 263 -10.00 16.03 8.27
C LEU A 263 -9.07 14.90 7.83
N THR A 264 -8.65 14.07 8.77
CA THR A 264 -7.79 12.90 8.51
C THR A 264 -8.32 11.67 9.25
N ILE A 265 -8.23 10.50 8.61
CA ILE A 265 -8.55 9.19 9.21
C ILE A 265 -7.34 8.25 9.14
N GLN A 266 -7.05 7.55 10.24
CA GLN A 266 -6.01 6.53 10.34
C GLN A 266 -6.49 5.36 11.20
N SER A 267 -6.06 4.13 10.92
CA SER A 267 -6.27 2.97 11.79
C SER A 267 -5.07 2.74 12.71
N GLU A 268 -5.31 2.21 13.90
CA GLU A 268 -4.25 1.66 14.76
C GLU A 268 -3.96 0.21 14.35
N GLY A 269 -2.67 -0.17 14.32
CA GLY A 269 -2.23 -1.54 14.05
C GLY A 269 -1.96 -1.85 12.57
N GLU A 270 -1.51 -3.09 12.32
CA GLU A 270 -1.26 -3.57 10.96
C GLU A 270 -2.58 -3.75 10.18
N GLN A 271 -2.51 -3.62 8.86
CA GLN A 271 -3.67 -3.57 7.97
C GLN A 271 -4.45 -4.89 7.85
N PHE A 272 -4.21 -5.88 8.72
CA PHE A 272 -4.82 -7.20 8.68
C PHE A 272 -5.39 -7.54 10.06
N PHE A 273 -6.72 -7.44 10.19
CA PHE A 273 -7.40 -7.68 11.47
C PHE A 273 -8.01 -9.08 11.52
N THR A 274 -7.59 -9.91 12.47
CA THR A 274 -8.14 -11.26 12.75
C THR A 274 -9.34 -11.18 13.68
N ASN A 275 -10.55 -10.90 13.18
CA ASN A 275 -11.75 -10.71 14.04
C ASN A 275 -11.58 -9.67 15.17
N ASP A 276 -10.51 -8.87 15.10
CA ASP A 276 -10.13 -7.94 16.13
C ASP A 276 -10.87 -6.61 15.96
N THR A 277 -11.05 -5.92 17.08
CA THR A 277 -11.61 -4.59 17.07
C THR A 277 -10.63 -3.63 16.39
N VAL A 278 -11.04 -3.07 15.25
CA VAL A 278 -10.31 -2.00 14.57
C VAL A 278 -10.52 -0.72 15.34
N LYS A 279 -9.41 -0.07 15.71
CA LYS A 279 -9.42 1.28 16.26
C LYS A 279 -9.10 2.28 15.17
N ILE A 280 -9.94 3.29 15.03
CA ILE A 280 -9.79 4.36 14.06
C ILE A 280 -9.63 5.68 14.80
N ASN A 281 -8.65 6.46 14.37
CA ASN A 281 -8.39 7.81 14.83
C ASN A 281 -8.76 8.80 13.73
N VAL A 282 -9.61 9.76 14.10
CA VAL A 282 -10.01 10.89 13.28
C VAL A 282 -9.47 12.17 13.90
N SER A 283 -8.91 13.05 13.08
CA SER A 283 -8.42 14.35 13.53
C SER A 283 -8.83 15.43 12.55
N LEU A 284 -9.25 16.59 13.08
CA LEU A 284 -9.55 17.78 12.30
C LEU A 284 -8.65 18.95 12.73
N ARG A 285 -8.01 19.58 11.76
CA ARG A 285 -7.15 20.75 11.97
C ARG A 285 -7.49 21.85 10.99
N ASP A 286 -7.29 23.10 11.39
CA ASP A 286 -7.36 24.22 10.45
C ASP A 286 -6.12 24.29 9.53
N SER A 287 -6.10 25.29 8.65
CA SER A 287 -4.97 25.55 7.74
C SER A 287 -3.64 25.87 8.43
N GLN A 288 -3.65 26.17 9.73
CA GLN A 288 -2.47 26.42 10.56
C GLN A 288 -2.13 25.22 11.45
N HIS A 289 -2.78 24.07 11.24
CA HIS A 289 -2.65 22.85 12.02
C HIS A 289 -3.16 22.95 13.47
N ILE A 290 -4.04 23.91 13.76
CA ILE A 290 -4.64 24.07 15.09
C ILE A 290 -5.86 23.11 15.21
N PRO A 291 -6.00 22.37 16.32
CA PRO A 291 -7.19 21.56 16.61
C PRO A 291 -8.50 22.32 16.49
N ILE A 292 -9.49 21.70 15.83
CA ILE A 292 -10.87 22.19 15.77
C ILE A 292 -11.76 21.30 16.64
N PRO A 293 -12.09 21.71 17.88
CA PRO A 293 -12.88 20.90 18.80
C PRO A 293 -14.39 21.01 18.55
N GLY A 294 -15.14 19.98 18.94
CA GLY A 294 -16.61 20.01 19.01
C GLY A 294 -17.36 19.90 17.69
N GLU A 295 -16.65 19.85 16.55
CA GLU A 295 -17.27 19.59 15.24
C GLU A 295 -17.86 18.18 15.19
N TYR A 296 -19.01 18.07 14.54
CA TYR A 296 -19.66 16.78 14.31
C TYR A 296 -18.97 16.05 13.15
N VAL A 297 -18.75 14.75 13.33
CA VAL A 297 -18.17 13.86 12.34
C VAL A 297 -19.09 12.65 12.16
N ASP A 298 -19.54 12.44 10.93
CA ASP A 298 -20.29 11.26 10.53
C ASP A 298 -19.35 10.24 9.86
N ILE A 299 -19.61 8.96 10.14
CA ILE A 299 -18.75 7.84 9.77
C ILE A 299 -19.61 6.70 9.22
N PHE A 300 -19.38 6.38 7.96
CA PHE A 300 -20.07 5.30 7.26
C PHE A 300 -19.08 4.44 6.47
N ARG A 301 -19.49 3.24 6.10
CA ARG A 301 -18.72 2.29 5.29
C ARG A 301 -19.36 2.10 3.93
N THR A 302 -18.52 1.82 2.94
CA THR A 302 -18.90 1.37 1.60
C THR A 302 -18.11 0.09 1.27
N PRO A 303 -18.44 -0.62 0.17
CA PRO A 303 -17.64 -1.75 -0.29
C PRO A 303 -16.17 -1.37 -0.46
N PHE A 304 -15.27 -2.33 -0.23
CA PHE A 304 -13.83 -2.13 -0.39
C PHE A 304 -13.46 -1.59 -1.78
N GLY A 305 -12.50 -0.67 -1.83
CA GLY A 305 -12.03 -0.08 -3.09
C GLY A 305 -13.03 0.86 -3.75
N SER A 306 -14.19 1.12 -3.13
CA SER A 306 -15.18 2.06 -3.67
C SER A 306 -14.55 3.42 -3.92
N SER A 307 -14.93 4.07 -5.01
CA SER A 307 -14.41 5.36 -5.44
C SER A 307 -15.51 6.42 -5.53
N GLU A 308 -15.14 7.62 -5.95
CA GLU A 308 -16.04 8.77 -6.11
C GLU A 308 -17.24 8.46 -7.03
N SER A 309 -17.07 7.55 -8.00
CA SER A 309 -18.12 7.12 -8.92
C SER A 309 -19.26 6.35 -8.24
N ASP A 310 -19.00 5.82 -7.04
CA ASP A 310 -19.93 4.97 -6.30
C ASP A 310 -20.91 5.80 -5.45
N PHE A 311 -20.78 7.13 -5.48
CA PHE A 311 -21.72 8.07 -4.90
C PHE A 311 -22.66 8.63 -6.00
N ASN A 312 -23.98 8.53 -5.78
CA ASN A 312 -24.99 8.99 -6.74
C ASN A 312 -25.01 10.54 -6.80
N ASN A 313 -24.39 11.14 -7.82
CA ASN A 313 -24.17 12.58 -7.94
C ASN A 313 -23.43 13.17 -6.70
N GLY A 314 -22.46 12.42 -6.19
CA GLY A 314 -21.72 12.77 -4.97
C GLY A 314 -22.48 12.46 -3.67
N ARG A 315 -23.76 12.10 -3.72
CA ARG A 315 -24.55 11.72 -2.53
C ARG A 315 -24.41 10.23 -2.22
N CYS A 316 -24.56 9.88 -0.95
CA CYS A 316 -24.50 8.49 -0.54
C CYS A 316 -25.56 7.60 -1.19
N THR A 317 -25.12 6.41 -1.55
CA THR A 317 -25.93 5.34 -2.13
C THR A 317 -26.50 4.44 -1.04
N ALA A 318 -27.37 3.49 -1.43
CA ALA A 318 -27.87 2.46 -0.52
C ALA A 318 -26.76 1.55 0.03
N ASP A 319 -25.60 1.50 -0.65
CA ASP A 319 -24.43 0.73 -0.22
C ASP A 319 -23.65 1.42 0.93
N ALA A 320 -23.97 2.68 1.23
CA ALA A 320 -23.43 3.37 2.40
C ALA A 320 -24.09 2.82 3.67
N VAL A 321 -23.39 1.92 4.34
CA VAL A 321 -23.84 1.31 5.60
C VAL A 321 -23.23 2.08 6.76
N ARG A 322 -24.05 2.35 7.76
CA ARG A 322 -23.63 3.07 8.96
C ARG A 322 -22.62 2.26 9.78
N VAL A 323 -21.59 2.93 10.30
CA VAL A 323 -20.74 2.40 11.37
C VAL A 323 -21.25 2.91 12.73
N ILE A 324 -21.45 4.23 12.88
CA ILE A 324 -22.00 4.89 14.08
C ILE A 324 -22.97 6.05 13.67
N GLY A 325 -23.84 6.61 14.55
CA GLY A 325 -24.87 7.66 14.20
C GLY A 325 -26.35 7.20 14.20
N THR A 326 -27.24 7.75 13.37
CA THR A 326 -28.55 7.10 13.03
C THR A 326 -28.89 7.05 11.56
N ARG A 327 -28.35 7.98 10.78
CA ARG A 327 -28.52 8.05 9.33
C ARG A 327 -27.14 8.23 8.72
N PRO A 328 -26.66 7.30 7.88
CA PRO A 328 -25.41 7.52 7.17
C PRO A 328 -25.55 8.78 6.31
N CYS A 329 -24.46 9.54 6.20
CA CYS A 329 -24.32 10.65 5.26
C CYS A 329 -25.17 11.88 5.57
N LEU A 330 -25.51 12.08 6.84
CA LEU A 330 -26.22 13.25 7.34
C LEU A 330 -25.61 13.64 8.68
N ILE A 331 -25.09 14.88 8.77
CA ILE A 331 -24.65 15.39 10.07
C ILE A 331 -25.88 15.63 10.95
N ASP A 332 -25.99 14.88 12.03
CA ASP A 332 -27.03 15.03 13.04
C ASP A 332 -26.47 15.00 14.47
N ARG A 333 -27.35 15.14 15.47
CA ARG A 333 -26.92 15.27 16.89
C ARG A 333 -26.45 13.96 17.50
N LEU A 334 -26.64 12.84 16.82
CA LEU A 334 -26.26 11.50 17.25
C LEU A 334 -24.91 11.08 16.67
N ASP A 335 -24.33 11.91 15.81
CA ASP A 335 -22.95 11.77 15.37
C ASP A 335 -21.97 12.18 16.46
N HIS A 336 -20.74 11.71 16.31
CA HIS A 336 -19.69 11.99 17.28
C HIS A 336 -19.19 13.43 17.13
N GLN A 337 -18.83 14.03 18.26
CA GLN A 337 -18.12 15.30 18.28
C GLN A 337 -16.65 15.05 18.57
N LEU A 338 -15.79 15.84 17.93
CA LEU A 338 -14.38 15.88 18.25
C LEU A 338 -14.17 16.42 19.68
N ASP A 339 -13.19 15.87 20.38
CA ASP A 339 -12.79 16.30 21.71
C ASP A 339 -12.13 17.70 21.73
N SER A 340 -11.65 18.15 22.90
CA SER A 340 -10.98 19.44 23.05
C SER A 340 -9.70 19.57 22.23
N ASP A 341 -9.13 18.45 21.80
CA ASP A 341 -7.88 18.33 21.06
C ASP A 341 -8.13 18.06 19.57
N GLY A 342 -9.38 18.18 19.13
CA GLY A 342 -9.81 18.05 17.73
C GLY A 342 -9.69 16.62 17.23
N ASN A 343 -9.90 15.63 18.10
CA ASN A 343 -9.74 14.21 17.80
C ASN A 343 -10.98 13.39 18.16
N LEU A 344 -11.08 12.22 17.55
CA LEU A 344 -12.07 11.20 17.85
C LEU A 344 -11.45 9.82 17.62
N THR A 345 -11.52 8.95 18.62
CA THR A 345 -11.16 7.54 18.48
C THR A 345 -12.42 6.70 18.54
N ILE A 346 -12.63 5.85 17.54
CA ILE A 346 -13.73 4.88 17.50
C ILE A 346 -13.18 3.46 17.43
N SER A 347 -14.00 2.51 17.84
CA SER A 347 -13.68 1.10 17.82
C SER A 347 -14.86 0.33 17.24
N PHE A 348 -14.62 -0.52 16.25
CA PHE A 348 -15.65 -1.37 15.67
C PHE A 348 -15.01 -2.66 15.13
N GLN A 349 -15.84 -3.68 14.91
CA GLN A 349 -15.38 -4.93 14.32
C GLN A 349 -15.87 -4.98 12.87
N PRO A 350 -14.97 -5.00 11.88
CA PRO A 350 -15.35 -5.19 10.48
C PRO A 350 -15.68 -6.68 10.25
N ASP A 351 -16.76 -6.93 9.49
CA ASP A 351 -17.15 -8.29 9.09
C ASP A 351 -16.57 -8.68 7.73
N ASP A 352 -16.13 -7.69 6.95
CA ASP A 352 -15.66 -7.81 5.57
C ASP A 352 -14.71 -6.66 5.25
N HIS A 353 -13.95 -6.78 4.16
CA HIS A 353 -13.21 -5.68 3.57
C HIS A 353 -14.15 -4.52 3.27
N LEU A 354 -13.75 -3.33 3.67
CA LEU A 354 -14.60 -2.15 3.53
C LEU A 354 -13.76 -0.90 3.35
N ARG A 355 -14.40 0.14 2.83
CA ARG A 355 -13.86 1.49 2.87
C ARG A 355 -14.63 2.32 3.88
N LEU A 356 -13.92 2.88 4.85
CA LEU A 356 -14.49 3.85 5.77
C LEU A 356 -14.40 5.25 5.17
N TRP A 357 -15.47 5.99 5.37
CA TRP A 357 -15.58 7.41 5.04
C TRP A 357 -15.84 8.18 6.31
N VAL A 358 -15.07 9.25 6.51
CA VAL A 358 -15.32 10.25 7.55
C VAL A 358 -15.54 11.59 6.90
N TRP A 359 -16.49 12.34 7.41
CA TRP A 359 -16.72 13.70 6.92
C TRP A 359 -17.29 14.60 8.01
N THR A 360 -17.12 15.90 7.82
CA THR A 360 -17.65 16.92 8.71
C THR A 360 -18.41 17.99 7.93
N GLY A 361 -19.39 18.61 8.58
CA GLY A 361 -20.27 19.59 7.94
C GLY A 361 -21.23 20.26 8.92
N SER A 362 -22.05 21.16 8.39
CA SER A 362 -23.10 21.84 9.16
C SER A 362 -24.21 20.87 9.57
N PHE A 363 -24.87 21.15 10.70
CA PHE A 363 -26.03 20.36 11.13
C PHE A 363 -27.09 20.23 10.02
N ALA A 364 -27.58 19.01 9.82
CA ALA A 364 -28.49 18.58 8.76
C ALA A 364 -27.95 18.69 7.32
N GLN A 365 -26.66 18.96 7.14
CA GLN A 365 -26.01 18.82 5.84
C GLN A 365 -25.91 17.34 5.47
N THR A 366 -26.08 17.04 4.18
CA THR A 366 -25.88 15.71 3.62
C THR A 366 -24.51 15.60 2.97
N PHE A 367 -23.87 14.45 3.06
CA PHE A 367 -22.61 14.18 2.39
C PHE A 367 -22.77 14.36 0.88
N VAL A 368 -21.93 15.21 0.31
CA VAL A 368 -21.76 15.34 -1.13
C VAL A 368 -20.26 15.35 -1.41
N TYR A 369 -19.75 14.25 -1.96
CA TYR A 369 -18.33 14.06 -2.25
C TYR A 369 -17.74 15.26 -3.02
N GLY A 370 -16.55 15.71 -2.62
CA GLY A 370 -15.85 16.86 -3.21
C GLY A 370 -16.39 18.24 -2.83
N SER A 371 -17.58 18.32 -2.21
CA SER A 371 -18.14 19.59 -1.72
C SER A 371 -18.02 19.78 -0.21
N VAL A 372 -17.66 18.72 0.50
CA VAL A 372 -17.47 18.69 1.95
C VAL A 372 -16.07 18.22 2.27
N GLU A 373 -15.65 18.51 3.48
CA GLU A 373 -14.38 18.01 4.00
C GLU A 373 -14.54 16.55 4.43
N ALA A 374 -13.83 15.66 3.75
CA ALA A 374 -13.94 14.23 3.91
C ALA A 374 -12.59 13.54 3.68
N ASP A 375 -12.41 12.41 4.35
CA ASP A 375 -11.28 11.52 4.15
C ASP A 375 -11.75 10.06 4.21
N ALA A 376 -10.96 9.15 3.67
CA ALA A 376 -11.35 7.75 3.57
C ALA A 376 -10.18 6.79 3.80
N LEU A 377 -10.50 5.65 4.41
CA LEU A 377 -9.53 4.62 4.74
C LEU A 377 -10.06 3.24 4.35
N ASP A 378 -9.29 2.52 3.56
CA ASP A 378 -9.57 1.12 3.27
C ASP A 378 -9.15 0.25 4.47
N ILE A 379 -10.09 -0.56 4.95
CA ILE A 379 -9.89 -1.54 6.02
C ILE A 379 -9.92 -2.92 5.39
N LYS A 380 -8.82 -3.66 5.56
CA LYS A 380 -8.73 -5.05 5.11
C LYS A 380 -8.93 -5.98 6.31
N VAL A 381 -9.73 -7.02 6.11
CA VAL A 381 -9.98 -8.06 7.10
C VAL A 381 -9.25 -9.31 6.66
N GLN A 382 -8.59 -10.02 7.56
CA GLN A 382 -7.96 -11.28 7.14
C GLN A 382 -9.05 -12.29 6.77
N LYS A 383 -9.04 -12.69 5.50
CA LYS A 383 -9.91 -13.75 4.95
C LYS A 383 -9.07 -14.98 4.61
N ASP A 384 -9.75 -16.12 4.52
CA ASP A 384 -9.15 -17.33 4.00
C ASP A 384 -8.76 -17.11 2.53
N ALA A 385 -7.59 -17.63 2.14
CA ALA A 385 -7.23 -17.67 0.74
C ALA A 385 -8.24 -18.53 -0.04
N VAL A 386 -8.54 -18.16 -1.27
CA VAL A 386 -9.36 -19.00 -2.18
C VAL A 386 -8.71 -19.19 -3.54
N ALA A 387 -7.70 -18.37 -3.86
CA ALA A 387 -6.97 -18.41 -5.13
C ALA A 387 -5.48 -18.06 -4.94
N VAL A 388 -4.73 -18.17 -6.04
CA VAL A 388 -3.32 -17.73 -6.12
C VAL A 388 -3.22 -16.70 -7.24
N ALA A 389 -2.78 -15.49 -6.90
CA ALA A 389 -2.34 -14.51 -7.87
C ALA A 389 -0.90 -14.82 -8.32
N VAL A 390 -0.61 -14.59 -9.59
CA VAL A 390 0.69 -14.86 -10.19
C VAL A 390 1.30 -13.57 -10.72
N SER A 391 2.59 -13.39 -10.47
CA SER A 391 3.39 -12.31 -11.04
C SER A 391 4.76 -12.85 -11.44
N ASP A 392 5.37 -12.23 -12.44
CA ASP A 392 6.69 -12.56 -12.95
C ASP A 392 7.58 -11.30 -13.02
N ASP A 393 8.88 -11.51 -13.21
CA ASP A 393 9.88 -10.45 -13.35
C ASP A 393 10.17 -10.08 -14.81
N LEU A 394 9.37 -10.57 -15.76
CA LEU A 394 9.61 -10.27 -17.16
C LEU A 394 9.34 -8.79 -17.44
N PRO A 395 10.14 -8.16 -18.32
CA PRO A 395 9.77 -6.88 -18.89
C PRO A 395 8.35 -6.99 -19.41
N PRO A 396 7.51 -5.95 -19.21
CA PRO A 396 6.17 -5.97 -19.73
C PRO A 396 6.22 -6.41 -21.20
N ASN A 397 5.72 -7.63 -21.42
CA ASN A 397 5.48 -8.23 -22.71
C ASN A 397 6.70 -8.63 -23.56
N ALA A 398 7.78 -9.06 -22.90
CA ALA A 398 8.65 -10.04 -23.50
C ALA A 398 7.81 -11.23 -24.00
N GLU A 399 7.98 -11.64 -25.26
CA GLU A 399 7.36 -12.85 -25.82
C GLU A 399 8.27 -14.06 -25.61
N ALA A 400 9.57 -13.82 -25.41
CA ALA A 400 10.56 -14.82 -25.11
C ALA A 400 11.61 -14.31 -24.11
N ILE A 401 12.34 -15.25 -23.52
CA ILE A 401 13.46 -15.06 -22.59
C ILE A 401 14.72 -15.56 -23.29
N LEU A 402 15.88 -14.97 -23.02
CA LEU A 402 17.13 -15.52 -23.55
C LEU A 402 17.41 -16.89 -22.93
N LEU A 403 17.77 -17.89 -23.73
CA LEU A 403 18.19 -19.19 -23.22
C LEU A 403 19.32 -19.03 -22.19
N GLY A 404 19.18 -19.70 -21.03
CA GLY A 404 20.08 -19.58 -19.88
C GLY A 404 19.73 -18.47 -18.88
N GLU A 405 18.84 -17.53 -19.21
CA GLU A 405 18.36 -16.53 -18.26
C GLU A 405 17.19 -17.06 -17.41
N PRO A 406 17.17 -16.79 -16.09
CA PRO A 406 16.07 -17.19 -15.24
C PRO A 406 14.84 -16.28 -15.41
N VAL A 407 13.66 -16.86 -15.21
CA VAL A 407 12.43 -16.12 -14.91
C VAL A 407 12.02 -16.41 -13.47
N GLU A 408 11.77 -15.35 -12.71
CA GLU A 408 11.29 -15.42 -11.34
C GLU A 408 9.77 -15.24 -11.32
N ILE A 409 9.07 -16.23 -10.77
CA ILE A 409 7.62 -16.20 -10.57
C ILE A 409 7.34 -16.09 -9.09
N VAL A 410 6.51 -15.11 -8.73
CA VAL A 410 5.97 -14.95 -7.40
C VAL A 410 4.49 -15.31 -7.43
N LEU A 411 4.17 -16.43 -6.77
CA LEU A 411 2.80 -16.84 -6.45
C LEU A 411 2.42 -16.20 -5.12
N LYS A 412 1.23 -15.62 -5.03
CA LYS A 412 0.72 -14.98 -3.82
C LYS A 412 -0.68 -15.48 -3.53
N LEU A 413 -0.92 -15.97 -2.31
CA LEU A 413 -2.27 -16.33 -1.87
C LEU A 413 -3.16 -15.10 -1.87
N VAL A 414 -4.37 -15.25 -2.41
CA VAL A 414 -5.38 -14.21 -2.42
C VAL A 414 -6.74 -14.74 -2.00
N ASP A 415 -7.53 -13.88 -1.37
CA ASP A 415 -8.91 -14.16 -0.98
C ASP A 415 -9.89 -13.99 -2.16
N GLU A 416 -11.19 -14.12 -1.88
CA GLU A 416 -12.26 -14.02 -2.89
C GLU A 416 -12.36 -12.65 -3.57
N ASP A 417 -11.75 -11.61 -2.98
CA ASP A 417 -11.69 -10.25 -3.50
C ASP A 417 -10.37 -9.98 -4.25
N GLY A 418 -9.48 -10.98 -4.34
CA GLY A 418 -8.18 -10.88 -4.99
C GLY A 418 -7.12 -10.16 -4.13
N LEU A 419 -7.39 -9.96 -2.83
CA LEU A 419 -6.46 -9.33 -1.91
C LEU A 419 -5.47 -10.33 -1.33
N ALA A 420 -4.25 -9.85 -1.12
CA ALA A 420 -3.15 -10.59 -0.52
C ALA A 420 -3.53 -11.19 0.85
N VAL A 421 -3.42 -12.51 0.97
CA VAL A 421 -3.54 -13.24 2.24
C VAL A 421 -2.15 -13.55 2.78
N GLU A 422 -1.94 -13.32 4.08
CA GLU A 422 -0.74 -13.73 4.80
C GLU A 422 -1.04 -15.04 5.53
N ASP A 423 -0.28 -16.09 5.19
CA ASP A 423 -0.41 -17.45 5.73
C ASP A 423 0.94 -18.15 5.53
N ASP A 424 1.62 -18.48 6.61
CA ASP A 424 2.96 -19.07 6.62
C ASP A 424 2.96 -20.60 6.42
N ASP A 425 1.79 -21.23 6.33
CA ASP A 425 1.62 -22.68 6.16
C ASP A 425 0.74 -23.06 4.96
N GLY A 426 0.32 -22.08 4.17
CA GLY A 426 -0.42 -22.26 2.92
C GLY A 426 0.32 -23.16 1.93
N ARG A 427 -0.43 -23.99 1.19
CA ARG A 427 0.15 -24.93 0.21
C ARG A 427 -0.29 -24.60 -1.21
N VAL A 428 0.67 -24.52 -2.11
CA VAL A 428 0.44 -24.30 -3.55
C VAL A 428 0.98 -25.48 -4.34
N GLN A 429 0.15 -26.06 -5.20
CA GLN A 429 0.57 -27.11 -6.12
C GLN A 429 0.83 -26.51 -7.50
N VAL A 430 2.00 -26.82 -8.05
CA VAL A 430 2.44 -26.32 -9.33
C VAL A 430 2.76 -27.49 -10.22
N GLN A 431 2.09 -27.54 -11.37
CA GLN A 431 2.34 -28.52 -12.41
C GLN A 431 3.08 -27.83 -13.56
N THR A 432 4.22 -28.39 -13.96
CA THR A 432 5.02 -27.88 -15.07
C THR A 432 5.10 -28.91 -16.20
N LEU A 433 5.13 -28.41 -17.43
CA LEU A 433 5.44 -29.17 -18.63
C LEU A 433 6.46 -28.38 -19.47
N LEU A 434 7.66 -28.92 -19.65
CA LEU A 434 8.68 -28.33 -20.52
C LEU A 434 8.66 -29.01 -21.89
N GLU A 435 8.70 -28.22 -22.95
CA GLU A 435 8.84 -28.64 -24.35
C GLU A 435 10.10 -27.98 -24.93
N THR A 436 11.09 -28.76 -25.36
CA THR A 436 12.32 -28.23 -25.99
C THR A 436 12.38 -28.68 -27.43
N ASN A 437 12.45 -27.74 -28.39
CA ASN A 437 12.46 -28.03 -29.82
C ASN A 437 11.37 -29.02 -30.28
N GLY A 438 10.15 -28.88 -29.73
CA GLY A 438 9.02 -29.77 -30.05
C GLY A 438 8.99 -31.10 -29.28
N ILE A 439 9.97 -31.36 -28.42
CA ILE A 439 10.04 -32.56 -27.58
C ILE A 439 9.53 -32.24 -26.18
N ARG A 440 8.41 -32.86 -25.80
CA ARG A 440 7.81 -32.69 -24.46
C ARG A 440 8.46 -33.59 -23.42
N ASP A 441 8.86 -33.01 -22.30
CA ASP A 441 9.26 -33.74 -21.11
C ASP A 441 8.01 -34.26 -20.34
N ARG A 442 8.25 -35.06 -19.31
CA ARG A 442 7.21 -35.54 -18.41
C ARG A 442 6.69 -34.39 -17.54
N ARG A 443 5.36 -34.29 -17.40
CA ARG A 443 4.74 -33.41 -16.41
C ARG A 443 5.30 -33.66 -15.01
N VAL A 444 5.73 -32.59 -14.34
CA VAL A 444 6.23 -32.61 -12.96
C VAL A 444 5.26 -31.85 -12.08
N ILE A 445 4.82 -32.47 -10.98
CA ILE A 445 3.99 -31.83 -9.97
C ILE A 445 4.82 -31.63 -8.71
N ARG A 446 4.85 -30.40 -8.18
CA ARG A 446 5.50 -30.06 -6.92
C ARG A 446 4.52 -29.29 -6.02
N THR A 447 4.66 -29.49 -4.72
CA THR A 447 3.92 -28.74 -3.70
C THR A 447 4.91 -27.88 -2.94
N TYR A 448 4.56 -26.60 -2.79
CA TYR A 448 5.35 -25.60 -2.08
C TYR A 448 4.57 -25.07 -0.89
N SER A 449 5.29 -24.71 0.17
CA SER A 449 4.76 -23.95 1.31
C SER A 449 5.01 -22.46 1.08
N THR A 450 4.08 -21.62 1.52
CA THR A 450 4.22 -20.17 1.48
C THR A 450 5.18 -19.63 2.56
N ASP A 451 5.68 -18.42 2.35
CA ASP A 451 6.37 -17.63 3.39
C ASP A 451 5.38 -16.92 4.31
N ASP A 452 5.89 -16.17 5.30
CA ASP A 452 5.11 -15.35 6.24
C ASP A 452 4.23 -14.29 5.54
N GLN A 453 4.57 -13.96 4.29
CA GLN A 453 3.77 -13.11 3.44
C GLN A 453 2.89 -13.92 2.49
N GLY A 454 2.57 -15.19 2.72
CA GLY A 454 1.70 -15.98 1.86
C GLY A 454 2.20 -16.13 0.42
N ARG A 455 3.52 -16.04 0.19
CA ARG A 455 4.13 -16.12 -1.16
C ARG A 455 4.93 -17.39 -1.37
N VAL A 456 4.98 -17.84 -2.63
CA VAL A 456 5.94 -18.82 -3.12
C VAL A 456 6.75 -18.17 -4.24
N ARG A 457 8.08 -18.22 -4.14
CA ARG A 457 8.99 -17.77 -5.21
C ARG A 457 9.56 -18.98 -5.94
N LEU A 458 9.43 -18.96 -7.26
CA LEU A 458 9.88 -20.02 -8.14
C LEU A 458 10.81 -19.42 -9.19
N SER A 459 11.91 -20.09 -9.46
CA SER A 459 12.88 -19.70 -10.49
C SER A 459 12.94 -20.81 -11.53
N PHE A 460 12.77 -20.43 -12.79
CA PHE A 460 12.86 -21.37 -13.91
C PHE A 460 13.89 -20.87 -14.92
N THR A 461 14.64 -21.80 -15.50
CA THR A 461 15.64 -21.53 -16.52
C THR A 461 15.63 -22.68 -17.51
N ALA A 462 15.74 -22.39 -18.80
CA ALA A 462 15.97 -23.39 -19.83
C ALA A 462 17.42 -23.29 -20.31
N GLU A 463 18.12 -24.43 -20.34
CA GLU A 463 19.45 -24.52 -20.95
C GLU A 463 19.34 -24.57 -22.47
N ASP A 464 20.31 -23.97 -23.14
CA ASP A 464 20.47 -24.05 -24.59
C ASP A 464 20.90 -25.48 -24.99
N PRO A 465 20.08 -26.23 -25.75
CA PRO A 465 20.39 -27.60 -26.13
C PRO A 465 21.50 -27.71 -27.19
N ASP A 466 21.77 -26.66 -27.98
CA ASP A 466 22.83 -26.63 -28.99
C ASP A 466 23.42 -25.20 -29.15
N PRO A 467 24.35 -24.78 -28.27
CA PRO A 467 24.91 -23.42 -28.29
C PRO A 467 25.66 -23.01 -29.55
N GLU A 468 25.88 -23.92 -30.49
CA GLU A 468 26.51 -23.65 -31.78
C GLU A 468 25.48 -23.33 -32.88
N ARG A 469 24.17 -23.43 -32.60
CA ARG A 469 23.08 -23.31 -33.58
C ARG A 469 22.01 -22.32 -33.13
N GLU A 470 21.90 -21.20 -33.84
CA GLU A 470 20.80 -20.25 -33.64
C GLU A 470 19.41 -20.88 -33.94
N GLY A 471 18.38 -20.40 -33.24
CA GLY A 471 16.98 -20.80 -33.39
C GLY A 471 16.61 -22.06 -32.61
N ASP A 472 17.24 -22.25 -31.46
CA ASP A 472 16.86 -23.16 -30.41
C ASP A 472 15.82 -22.50 -29.48
N TYR A 473 14.79 -23.26 -29.11
CA TYR A 473 13.76 -22.76 -28.19
C TYR A 473 13.32 -23.81 -27.17
N ALA A 474 12.91 -23.32 -26.01
CA ALA A 474 12.29 -24.10 -24.95
C ALA A 474 11.02 -23.39 -24.48
N ARG A 475 9.89 -24.09 -24.46
CA ARG A 475 8.61 -23.59 -23.97
C ARG A 475 8.22 -24.32 -22.70
N MET A 476 7.87 -23.60 -21.65
CA MET A 476 7.34 -24.18 -20.43
C MET A 476 5.89 -23.76 -20.24
N ASP A 477 4.99 -24.72 -20.22
CA ASP A 477 3.61 -24.50 -19.79
C ASP A 477 3.52 -24.75 -18.27
N LEU A 478 2.98 -23.76 -17.56
CA LEU A 478 2.79 -23.73 -16.11
C LEU A 478 1.31 -23.75 -15.80
N ASP A 479 0.88 -24.79 -15.11
CA ASP A 479 -0.49 -25.00 -14.68
C ASP A 479 -0.52 -24.96 -13.15
N ILE A 480 -1.07 -23.89 -12.59
CA ILE A 480 -1.04 -23.59 -11.16
C ILE A 480 -2.38 -23.98 -10.54
N HIS A 481 -2.33 -24.97 -9.66
CA HIS A 481 -3.47 -25.38 -8.86
C HIS A 481 -3.30 -24.85 -7.44
N ALA A 482 -4.01 -23.76 -7.16
CA ALA A 482 -4.21 -23.27 -5.81
C ALA A 482 -5.26 -24.14 -5.12
N GLY A 483 -4.87 -24.84 -4.06
CA GLY A 483 -5.81 -25.62 -3.26
C GLY A 483 -5.34 -25.64 -1.81
N LEU A 484 -6.11 -25.01 -0.93
CA LEU A 484 -5.96 -25.22 0.51
C LEU A 484 -6.18 -26.70 0.80
N LEU A 485 -5.19 -27.33 1.41
CA LEU A 485 -5.41 -28.61 2.08
C LEU A 485 -6.49 -28.39 3.15
N ASP A 486 -7.56 -29.18 3.07
CA ASP A 486 -8.66 -29.15 4.02
C ASP A 486 -8.10 -29.24 5.46
N ILE A 487 -8.29 -28.17 6.23
CA ILE A 487 -7.78 -28.01 7.60
C ILE A 487 -8.36 -29.09 8.54
N LEU A 488 -9.38 -29.85 8.11
CA LEU A 488 -10.01 -30.89 8.90
C LEU A 488 -9.41 -32.30 8.74
N ASP A 489 -8.53 -32.57 7.77
CA ASP A 489 -7.85 -33.86 7.67
C ASP A 489 -6.37 -33.74 7.26
N ARG A 490 -5.50 -33.54 8.25
CA ARG A 490 -4.04 -33.49 8.10
C ARG A 490 -3.41 -34.84 7.68
N THR A 491 -4.18 -35.78 7.11
CA THR A 491 -3.68 -37.10 6.66
C THR A 491 -3.94 -37.41 5.19
N THR A 492 -4.67 -36.58 4.44
CA THR A 492 -4.94 -36.81 3.02
C THR A 492 -4.06 -35.90 2.14
N THR A 493 -3.20 -36.53 1.34
CA THR A 493 -2.36 -35.89 0.30
C THR A 493 -3.12 -35.67 -1.00
N GLU A 494 -4.44 -35.49 -0.95
CA GLU A 494 -5.30 -35.44 -2.13
C GLU A 494 -5.82 -34.02 -2.31
N VAL A 495 -5.32 -33.35 -3.34
CA VAL A 495 -5.80 -32.04 -3.79
C VAL A 495 -7.18 -32.26 -4.39
N VAL A 496 -8.22 -31.72 -3.75
CA VAL A 496 -9.55 -31.66 -4.35
C VAL A 496 -9.49 -30.58 -5.42
N ALA A 497 -9.24 -30.98 -6.66
CA ALA A 497 -9.56 -30.14 -7.81
C ALA A 497 -11.08 -29.96 -7.82
N ASN A 498 -11.57 -28.77 -7.44
CA ASN A 498 -12.91 -28.40 -7.84
C ASN A 498 -12.86 -28.19 -9.35
N ASP A 499 -13.71 -28.91 -10.08
CA ASP A 499 -13.83 -28.89 -11.55
C ASP A 499 -14.15 -27.49 -12.15
N ASP A 500 -14.30 -26.47 -11.31
CA ASP A 500 -14.67 -25.10 -11.67
C ASP A 500 -13.57 -24.04 -11.37
N ASN A 501 -12.37 -24.43 -10.91
CA ASN A 501 -11.29 -23.46 -10.62
C ASN A 501 -10.50 -23.12 -11.90
N GLU A 502 -10.47 -21.85 -12.28
CA GLU A 502 -9.70 -21.31 -13.41
C GLU A 502 -8.22 -21.71 -13.24
N SER A 503 -7.69 -22.60 -14.11
CA SER A 503 -6.24 -22.73 -14.22
C SER A 503 -5.71 -21.42 -14.78
N SER A 504 -4.73 -20.83 -14.09
CA SER A 504 -3.90 -19.81 -14.73
C SER A 504 -2.92 -20.56 -15.62
N ASP A 505 -3.30 -20.81 -16.87
CA ASP A 505 -2.39 -21.34 -17.89
C ASP A 505 -1.40 -20.22 -18.25
N ILE A 506 -0.23 -20.26 -17.61
CA ILE A 506 0.88 -19.35 -17.90
C ILE A 506 1.88 -20.14 -18.73
N TRP A 507 2.44 -19.52 -19.76
CA TRP A 507 3.50 -20.14 -20.54
C TRP A 507 4.66 -19.18 -20.71
N PHE A 508 5.86 -19.74 -20.72
CA PHE A 508 7.11 -19.03 -20.94
C PHE A 508 7.82 -19.66 -22.13
N GLU A 509 8.51 -18.84 -22.91
CA GLU A 509 9.35 -19.31 -23.99
C GLU A 509 10.76 -18.76 -23.79
N TRP A 510 11.77 -19.63 -23.88
CA TRP A 510 13.17 -19.26 -24.01
C TRP A 510 13.58 -19.47 -25.46
N SER A 511 14.33 -18.54 -26.02
CA SER A 511 14.88 -18.61 -27.37
C SER A 511 16.27 -17.98 -27.43
N ASP A 512 17.15 -18.51 -28.27
CA ASP A 512 18.43 -17.87 -28.65
C ASP A 512 18.35 -17.14 -30.00
N ASP A 513 17.15 -16.96 -30.56
CA ASP A 513 16.96 -16.23 -31.80
C ASP A 513 17.58 -14.83 -31.72
N PRO A 514 18.24 -14.35 -32.78
CA PRO A 514 18.79 -13.02 -32.77
C PRO A 514 17.70 -11.97 -32.50
N PRO A 515 17.99 -10.92 -31.69
CA PRO A 515 17.06 -9.82 -31.45
C PRO A 515 16.46 -9.27 -32.74
N SER A 516 15.14 -9.33 -32.86
CA SER A 516 14.42 -8.82 -34.00
C SER A 516 13.19 -8.05 -33.54
N ALA A 517 12.88 -6.94 -34.23
CA ALA A 517 11.77 -6.08 -33.87
C ALA A 517 10.44 -6.81 -34.08
N LEU A 518 9.91 -7.40 -33.01
CA LEU A 518 8.73 -8.28 -33.04
C LEU A 518 7.60 -7.77 -32.14
N ALA A 519 7.85 -6.84 -31.23
CA ALA A 519 6.83 -6.29 -30.35
C ALA A 519 6.51 -4.83 -30.70
N VAL A 520 5.22 -4.52 -30.92
CA VAL A 520 4.71 -3.14 -30.96
C VAL A 520 3.63 -2.98 -29.90
N ARG A 521 3.67 -1.89 -29.14
CA ARG A 521 2.67 -1.55 -28.11
C ARG A 521 2.08 -0.21 -28.40
N LEU A 522 0.78 -0.09 -28.19
CA LEU A 522 0.08 1.18 -28.19
C LEU A 522 -0.47 1.43 -26.78
N THR A 523 -0.07 2.53 -26.17
CA THR A 523 -0.62 2.99 -24.90
C THR A 523 -1.20 4.39 -25.07
N GLN A 524 -2.28 4.66 -24.35
CA GLN A 524 -2.91 5.97 -24.28
C GLN A 524 -3.08 6.39 -22.83
N VAL A 525 -3.28 7.69 -22.63
CA VAL A 525 -3.43 8.27 -21.28
C VAL A 525 -4.78 7.93 -20.66
N ASN A 526 -5.85 7.81 -21.47
CA ASN A 526 -7.22 7.55 -21.01
C ASN A 526 -7.91 6.51 -21.90
N ASP A 527 -8.58 5.53 -21.29
CA ASP A 527 -9.30 4.47 -22.03
C ASP A 527 -10.59 4.93 -22.71
N PHE A 528 -11.19 6.00 -22.18
CA PHE A 528 -12.37 6.64 -22.74
C PHE A 528 -12.32 8.15 -22.55
N THR A 529 -13.00 8.88 -23.43
CA THR A 529 -13.15 10.34 -23.31
C THR A 529 -14.54 10.81 -23.67
N ILE A 530 -15.14 11.63 -22.81
CA ILE A 530 -16.47 12.22 -23.04
C ILE A 530 -16.36 13.73 -22.90
N LEU A 531 -16.81 14.45 -23.94
CA LEU A 531 -16.75 15.91 -24.01
C LEU A 531 -18.11 16.55 -23.75
N GLU A 532 -18.13 17.52 -22.83
CA GLU A 532 -19.24 18.47 -22.68
C GLU A 532 -19.11 19.63 -23.70
N ASP A 533 -20.25 20.12 -24.17
CA ASP A 533 -20.39 20.90 -25.41
C ASP A 533 -19.61 22.24 -25.47
N SER A 534 -19.12 22.57 -26.68
CA SER A 534 -18.59 23.86 -27.20
C SER A 534 -17.08 24.25 -27.09
N GLY A 535 -16.16 23.31 -26.81
CA GLY A 535 -14.70 23.54 -26.87
C GLY A 535 -14.02 23.09 -28.19
N PRO A 536 -12.75 23.53 -28.47
CA PRO A 536 -11.95 22.92 -29.54
C PRO A 536 -11.75 21.41 -29.27
N GLY A 537 -11.55 20.62 -30.33
CA GLY A 537 -11.30 19.17 -30.22
C GLY A 537 -10.23 18.80 -29.18
N LEU A 538 -10.24 17.55 -28.70
CA LEU A 538 -9.24 17.11 -27.72
C LEU A 538 -7.95 16.67 -28.39
N THR A 539 -6.84 17.03 -27.76
CA THR A 539 -5.52 16.51 -28.11
C THR A 539 -5.35 15.16 -27.43
N HIS A 540 -5.32 14.09 -28.22
CA HIS A 540 -4.99 12.75 -27.76
C HIS A 540 -3.48 12.56 -27.83
N ALA A 541 -2.93 11.82 -26.86
CA ALA A 541 -1.53 11.42 -26.85
C ALA A 541 -1.47 9.89 -26.85
N ILE A 542 -0.84 9.34 -27.88
CA ILE A 542 -0.55 7.91 -28.01
C ILE A 542 0.95 7.75 -27.85
N THR A 543 1.35 6.73 -27.10
CA THR A 543 2.74 6.27 -27.04
C THR A 543 2.82 4.89 -27.66
N VAL A 544 3.64 4.77 -28.70
CA VAL A 544 4.03 3.48 -29.26
C VAL A 544 5.36 3.07 -28.66
N PHE A 545 5.50 1.83 -28.22
CA PHE A 545 6.79 1.22 -27.91
C PHE A 545 7.07 0.12 -28.92
N VAL A 546 8.27 0.07 -29.48
CA VAL A 546 8.77 -1.05 -30.28
C VAL A 546 9.90 -1.71 -29.52
N GLY A 547 9.71 -2.99 -29.23
CA GLY A 547 10.71 -3.84 -28.61
C GLY A 547 11.06 -5.03 -29.49
N ASP A 548 12.15 -5.70 -29.17
CA ASP A 548 12.43 -7.03 -29.67
C ASP A 548 11.63 -8.10 -28.90
N GLN A 549 11.82 -9.38 -29.23
CA GLN A 549 11.15 -10.49 -28.55
C GLN A 549 11.48 -10.61 -27.06
N TYR A 550 12.58 -10.02 -26.62
CA TYR A 550 13.06 -10.03 -25.23
C TYR A 550 12.60 -8.79 -24.45
N GLY A 551 11.93 -7.85 -25.11
CA GLY A 551 11.42 -6.61 -24.53
C GLY A 551 12.41 -5.45 -24.55
N ASP A 552 13.57 -5.61 -25.20
CA ASP A 552 14.57 -4.53 -25.32
C ASP A 552 14.13 -3.50 -26.38
N PRO A 553 14.37 -2.20 -26.13
CA PRO A 553 13.92 -1.13 -27.02
C PRO A 553 14.62 -1.18 -28.39
N VAL A 554 13.85 -1.14 -29.47
CA VAL A 554 14.38 -1.08 -30.84
C VAL A 554 14.32 0.35 -31.36
N ALA A 555 15.50 0.96 -31.53
CA ALA A 555 15.62 2.30 -32.08
C ALA A 555 15.50 2.35 -33.61
N ASN A 556 14.97 3.46 -34.15
CA ASN A 556 14.77 3.72 -35.58
C ASN A 556 13.84 2.73 -36.30
N ALA A 557 13.00 2.00 -35.56
CA ALA A 557 11.96 1.14 -36.11
C ALA A 557 10.84 2.00 -36.74
N SER A 558 10.38 1.61 -37.93
CA SER A 558 9.40 2.35 -38.72
C SER A 558 7.99 1.90 -38.34
N VAL A 559 7.29 2.73 -37.58
CA VAL A 559 5.91 2.47 -37.16
C VAL A 559 4.96 3.27 -38.02
N ARG A 560 4.12 2.58 -38.78
CA ARG A 560 2.99 3.15 -39.50
C ARG A 560 1.76 3.14 -38.60
N LEU A 561 1.30 4.32 -38.26
CA LEU A 561 0.06 4.47 -37.50
C LEU A 561 -1.11 4.74 -38.43
N SER A 562 -2.24 4.13 -38.12
CA SER A 562 -3.52 4.36 -38.79
C SER A 562 -4.65 4.40 -37.77
N SER A 563 -5.74 5.08 -38.15
CA SER A 563 -6.98 5.12 -37.36
C SER A 563 -8.13 4.71 -38.27
N ASN A 564 -9.08 3.94 -37.75
CA ASN A 564 -10.32 3.63 -38.47
C ASN A 564 -11.32 4.80 -38.44
N ASP A 565 -11.03 5.90 -37.72
CA ASP A 565 -11.91 7.06 -37.62
C ASP A 565 -11.55 8.13 -38.66
N PRO A 566 -12.45 8.47 -39.61
CA PRO A 566 -12.20 9.52 -40.60
C PRO A 566 -12.06 10.93 -40.01
N SER A 567 -12.50 11.17 -38.77
CA SER A 567 -12.27 12.45 -38.07
C SER A 567 -10.84 12.61 -37.55
N ALA A 568 -10.07 11.51 -37.45
CA ALA A 568 -8.63 11.52 -37.16
C ALA A 568 -7.76 11.71 -38.42
N SER A 569 -8.38 11.87 -39.60
CA SER A 569 -7.72 11.81 -40.92
C SER A 569 -6.68 12.89 -41.21
N SER A 570 -6.62 13.98 -40.44
CA SER A 570 -5.62 15.03 -40.69
C SER A 570 -4.18 14.64 -40.30
N VAL A 571 -4.00 13.54 -39.55
CA VAL A 571 -2.68 13.08 -39.05
C VAL A 571 -2.36 11.63 -39.43
N PHE A 572 -3.33 10.84 -39.94
CA PHE A 572 -3.14 9.42 -40.28
C PHE A 572 -3.47 9.09 -41.76
N PRO A 573 -2.79 8.10 -42.38
CA PRO A 573 -1.67 7.34 -41.82
C PRO A 573 -0.36 8.14 -41.82
N THR A 574 0.47 7.97 -40.79
CA THR A 574 1.82 8.55 -40.73
C THR A 574 2.81 7.46 -40.30
N THR A 575 3.96 7.41 -40.97
CA THR A 575 5.09 6.60 -40.54
C THR A 575 5.97 7.46 -39.63
N GLN A 576 6.35 6.92 -38.48
CA GLN A 576 7.25 7.54 -37.51
C GLN A 576 8.39 6.57 -37.21
N THR A 577 9.52 7.09 -36.75
CA THR A 577 10.66 6.28 -36.32
C THR A 577 10.80 6.36 -34.81
N THR A 578 11.05 5.23 -34.16
CA THR A 578 11.29 5.18 -32.71
C THR A 578 12.59 5.89 -32.34
N ASP A 579 12.59 6.52 -31.16
CA ASP A 579 13.80 7.08 -30.55
C ASP A 579 14.71 5.97 -29.98
N SER A 580 15.78 6.36 -29.27
CA SER A 580 16.72 5.42 -28.65
C SER A 580 16.07 4.51 -27.60
N ASP A 581 14.91 4.90 -27.08
CA ASP A 581 14.16 4.15 -26.07
C ASP A 581 13.08 3.27 -26.72
N GLY A 582 13.10 3.14 -28.05
CA GLY A 582 12.10 2.37 -28.79
C GLY A 582 10.73 3.06 -28.83
N ILE A 583 10.64 4.36 -28.54
CA ILE A 583 9.36 5.04 -28.35
C ILE A 583 9.02 5.99 -29.51
N VAL A 584 7.75 5.99 -29.90
CA VAL A 584 7.11 7.06 -30.69
C VAL A 584 6.01 7.68 -29.84
N ARG A 585 6.02 9.00 -29.67
CA ARG A 585 4.90 9.74 -29.04
C ARG A 585 4.19 10.57 -30.08
N LEU A 586 2.91 10.32 -30.28
CA LEU A 586 2.09 11.03 -31.25
C LEU A 586 0.96 11.77 -30.56
N ARG A 587 0.84 13.06 -30.90
CA ARG A 587 -0.28 13.89 -30.49
C ARG A 587 -1.12 14.21 -31.71
N TYR A 588 -2.42 13.95 -31.64
CA TYR A 588 -3.36 14.29 -32.71
C TYR A 588 -4.64 14.88 -32.14
N LEU A 589 -5.27 15.74 -32.93
CA LEU A 589 -6.53 16.39 -32.58
C LEU A 589 -7.69 15.55 -33.14
N ARG A 590 -8.71 15.31 -32.34
CA ARG A 590 -9.96 14.71 -32.79
C ARG A 590 -11.10 15.70 -32.75
N ASP A 591 -11.83 15.84 -33.87
CA ASP A 591 -13.01 16.69 -33.97
C ASP A 591 -14.16 15.93 -34.68
N GLY A 592 -15.11 15.43 -33.89
CA GLY A 592 -16.29 14.73 -34.35
C GLY A 592 -17.48 15.01 -33.44
N ASN A 593 -18.67 14.50 -33.76
CA ASN A 593 -19.86 14.60 -32.91
C ASN A 593 -20.51 13.24 -32.58
N ASP A 594 -20.17 12.15 -33.29
CA ASP A 594 -20.82 10.85 -33.07
C ASP A 594 -20.01 9.94 -32.14
N PRO A 595 -20.66 9.26 -31.17
CA PRO A 595 -20.00 8.27 -30.32
C PRO A 595 -19.51 7.09 -31.16
N ARG A 596 -18.24 6.72 -31.02
CA ARG A 596 -17.66 5.53 -31.69
C ARG A 596 -16.38 5.06 -31.02
N ILE A 597 -16.10 3.77 -31.18
CA ILE A 597 -14.78 3.21 -30.92
C ILE A 597 -13.86 3.60 -32.08
N GLU A 598 -12.85 4.40 -31.78
CA GLU A 598 -11.71 4.59 -32.65
C GLU A 598 -10.72 3.46 -32.39
N VAL A 599 -10.33 2.74 -33.44
CA VAL A 599 -9.26 1.74 -33.41
C VAL A 599 -8.05 2.38 -34.05
N ILE A 600 -7.03 2.62 -33.23
CA ILE A 600 -5.71 3.00 -33.68
C ILE A 600 -4.91 1.72 -33.89
N THR A 601 -4.35 1.56 -35.08
CA THR A 601 -3.46 0.46 -35.41
C THR A 601 -2.05 1.00 -35.58
N ALA A 602 -1.09 0.45 -34.85
CA ALA A 602 0.33 0.62 -35.10
C ALA A 602 0.84 -0.62 -35.80
N GLU A 603 1.40 -0.42 -36.98
CA GLU A 603 2.00 -1.43 -37.82
C GLU A 603 3.50 -1.20 -37.85
N LEU A 604 4.30 -2.19 -37.50
CA LEU A 604 5.73 -2.18 -37.74
C LEU A 604 5.96 -2.46 -39.22
N GLU A 605 6.49 -1.51 -39.98
CA GLU A 605 6.62 -1.65 -41.43
C GLU A 605 7.61 -2.74 -41.83
N GLU A 606 8.61 -3.00 -40.99
CA GLU A 606 9.66 -3.99 -41.26
C GLU A 606 9.13 -5.43 -41.27
N THR A 607 8.14 -5.72 -40.42
CA THR A 607 7.68 -7.09 -40.16
C THR A 607 6.18 -7.29 -40.42
N GLY A 608 5.42 -6.19 -40.52
CA GLY A 608 3.95 -6.21 -40.65
C GLY A 608 3.22 -6.53 -39.34
N TYR A 609 3.92 -6.63 -38.20
CA TYR A 609 3.27 -6.81 -36.91
C TYR A 609 2.38 -5.62 -36.60
N THR A 610 1.15 -5.92 -36.18
CA THR A 610 0.18 -4.89 -35.82
C THR A 610 -0.26 -5.06 -34.39
N THR A 611 -0.34 -3.94 -33.69
CA THR A 611 -1.08 -3.85 -32.43
C THR A 611 -2.21 -2.85 -32.60
N MET A 612 -3.31 -3.08 -31.90
CA MET A 612 -4.50 -2.28 -32.00
C MET A 612 -4.88 -1.78 -30.61
N LEU A 613 -5.19 -0.50 -30.53
CA LEU A 613 -5.73 0.13 -29.35
C LEU A 613 -7.09 0.70 -29.72
N SER A 614 -8.14 0.22 -29.05
CA SER A 614 -9.47 0.78 -29.26
C SER A 614 -9.81 1.74 -28.14
N HIS A 615 -10.04 3.00 -28.52
CA HIS A 615 -10.41 4.11 -27.65
C HIS A 615 -11.88 4.47 -27.86
N PHE A 616 -12.65 4.51 -26.77
CA PHE A 616 -14.02 5.01 -26.85
C PHE A 616 -14.06 6.53 -26.72
N TRP A 617 -14.77 7.18 -27.63
CA TRP A 617 -14.94 8.62 -27.61
C TRP A 617 -16.38 9.01 -27.92
N ALA A 618 -16.88 10.02 -27.21
CA ALA A 618 -18.18 10.63 -27.45
C ALA A 618 -18.15 12.14 -27.16
N ARG A 619 -18.94 12.91 -27.91
CA ARG A 619 -19.27 14.31 -27.58
C ARG A 619 -20.76 14.39 -27.26
N LEU A 620 -21.08 14.97 -26.11
CA LEU A 620 -22.46 15.21 -25.70
C LEU A 620 -23.03 16.39 -26.50
N VAL A 621 -23.85 16.10 -27.51
CA VAL A 621 -24.65 17.13 -28.20
C VAL A 621 -25.93 17.33 -27.40
N LYS A 622 -26.15 18.56 -26.90
CA LYS A 622 -27.29 18.91 -26.01
C LYS A 622 -28.68 18.48 -26.51
N ASP A 623 -28.85 18.26 -27.82
CA ASP A 623 -30.15 17.96 -28.43
C ASP A 623 -30.43 16.45 -28.67
N ASN A 624 -29.44 15.56 -28.55
CA ASN A 624 -29.60 14.12 -28.86
C ASN A 624 -30.20 13.27 -27.73
N ALA A 625 -30.38 13.82 -26.52
CA ALA A 625 -31.06 13.13 -25.41
C ALA A 625 -32.55 12.83 -25.69
N SER A 626 -33.13 13.37 -26.77
CA SER A 626 -34.58 13.35 -27.02
C SER A 626 -35.05 12.34 -28.09
N VAL A 627 -34.15 11.67 -28.83
CA VAL A 627 -34.56 10.90 -30.03
C VAL A 627 -34.64 9.38 -29.79
N LEU A 628 -34.03 8.83 -28.74
CA LEU A 628 -34.02 7.37 -28.50
C LEU A 628 -34.65 6.89 -27.19
N GLY A 629 -34.86 7.74 -26.18
CA GLY A 629 -35.55 7.32 -24.94
C GLY A 629 -34.87 6.16 -24.19
N VAL A 630 -33.58 5.90 -24.43
CA VAL A 630 -32.77 4.90 -23.71
C VAL A 630 -31.50 5.58 -23.17
N PRO A 631 -31.10 5.31 -21.90
CA PRO A 631 -30.08 6.08 -21.20
C PRO A 631 -28.64 5.60 -21.46
N TYR A 632 -28.36 4.87 -22.54
CA TYR A 632 -27.02 4.35 -22.84
C TYR A 632 -26.51 4.79 -24.21
N LEU A 633 -25.19 4.98 -24.31
CA LEU A 633 -24.52 5.33 -25.57
C LEU A 633 -23.83 4.14 -26.24
N PHE A 634 -23.31 3.17 -25.47
CA PHE A 634 -22.38 2.17 -26.00
C PHE A 634 -22.25 0.90 -25.13
N PHE A 635 -21.96 -0.26 -25.75
CA PHE A 635 -21.76 -1.57 -25.10
C PHE A 635 -20.66 -2.37 -25.81
N ASP A 636 -19.71 -2.96 -25.06
CA ASP A 636 -18.63 -3.83 -25.56
C ASP A 636 -18.49 -5.10 -24.72
N THR A 637 -18.93 -6.22 -25.29
CA THR A 637 -18.88 -7.54 -24.65
C THR A 637 -17.51 -8.17 -24.58
N THR A 638 -16.58 -7.74 -25.43
CA THR A 638 -15.22 -8.29 -25.44
C THR A 638 -14.43 -7.82 -24.22
N ARG A 639 -14.85 -6.69 -23.63
CA ARG A 639 -14.17 -6.01 -22.52
C ARG A 639 -15.02 -5.88 -21.27
N ASN A 640 -16.22 -6.44 -21.29
CA ASN A 640 -17.22 -6.34 -20.24
C ASN A 640 -17.64 -4.90 -19.86
N LEU A 641 -17.82 -4.02 -20.84
CA LEU A 641 -18.06 -2.58 -20.64
C LEU A 641 -19.46 -2.13 -21.07
N ILE A 642 -20.12 -1.33 -20.23
CA ILE A 642 -21.36 -0.58 -20.56
C ILE A 642 -21.14 0.91 -20.34
N VAL A 643 -21.52 1.76 -21.30
CA VAL A 643 -21.47 3.23 -21.13
C VAL A 643 -22.89 3.79 -21.05
N VAL A 644 -23.25 4.29 -19.87
CA VAL A 644 -24.58 4.85 -19.54
C VAL A 644 -24.46 6.36 -19.47
N THR A 645 -25.41 7.13 -19.99
CA THR A 645 -25.37 8.60 -20.09
C THR A 645 -26.36 9.39 -19.27
N ASP A 646 -27.29 8.72 -18.59
CA ASP A 646 -28.24 9.39 -17.71
C ASP A 646 -27.94 9.04 -16.23
N PRO A 647 -27.79 10.01 -15.31
CA PRO A 647 -27.76 11.47 -15.49
C PRO A 647 -26.35 12.04 -15.73
N ILE A 648 -25.31 11.18 -15.67
CA ILE A 648 -23.91 11.50 -15.96
C ILE A 648 -23.32 10.31 -16.73
N PRO A 649 -22.50 10.55 -17.77
CA PRO A 649 -21.78 9.48 -18.44
C PRO A 649 -20.89 8.66 -17.50
N ARG A 650 -21.15 7.36 -17.38
CA ARG A 650 -20.36 6.42 -16.56
C ARG A 650 -20.10 5.11 -17.30
N VAL A 651 -18.99 4.48 -16.95
CA VAL A 651 -18.58 3.16 -17.45
C VAL A 651 -18.89 2.13 -16.37
N LEU A 652 -19.64 1.09 -16.72
CA LEU A 652 -19.86 -0.07 -15.87
C LEU A 652 -19.02 -1.24 -16.40
N ASN A 653 -18.11 -1.73 -15.56
CA ASN A 653 -17.42 -3.00 -15.77
C ASN A 653 -18.25 -4.12 -15.15
N TYR A 654 -18.77 -5.04 -15.96
CA TYR A 654 -19.46 -6.22 -15.44
C TYR A 654 -18.49 -7.40 -15.25
N LYS A 655 -18.72 -8.25 -14.25
CA LYS A 655 -17.88 -9.41 -13.91
C LYS A 655 -18.52 -10.72 -14.39
N ASN A 656 -17.70 -11.77 -14.54
CA ASN A 656 -18.21 -13.13 -14.73
C ASN A 656 -19.04 -13.55 -13.51
N GLY A 657 -20.32 -13.88 -13.73
CA GLY A 657 -21.29 -14.21 -12.67
C GLY A 657 -22.45 -13.22 -12.55
N ASP A 658 -22.34 -12.02 -13.12
CA ASP A 658 -23.44 -11.06 -13.18
C ASP A 658 -24.59 -11.58 -14.06
N LYS A 659 -25.83 -11.36 -13.63
CA LYS A 659 -27.03 -11.84 -14.33
C LYS A 659 -27.63 -10.70 -15.15
N LEU A 660 -27.70 -10.89 -16.46
CA LEU A 660 -28.31 -9.93 -17.39
C LEU A 660 -29.77 -10.31 -17.61
N SER A 661 -30.69 -9.35 -17.53
CA SER A 661 -32.12 -9.62 -17.71
C SER A 661 -32.76 -8.75 -18.78
N VAL A 662 -33.60 -9.37 -19.62
CA VAL A 662 -34.48 -8.68 -20.59
C VAL A 662 -35.91 -9.05 -20.25
N ASP A 663 -36.77 -8.05 -20.08
CA ASP A 663 -38.19 -8.16 -19.76
C ASP A 663 -38.48 -9.08 -18.55
N GLY A 664 -37.54 -9.17 -17.60
CA GLY A 664 -37.64 -9.96 -16.37
C GLY A 664 -37.11 -11.40 -16.46
N GLU A 665 -36.61 -11.84 -17.62
CA GLU A 665 -35.93 -13.13 -17.76
C GLU A 665 -34.41 -12.96 -17.76
N ILE A 666 -33.68 -13.85 -17.08
CA ILE A 666 -32.21 -13.87 -17.16
C ILE A 666 -31.81 -14.45 -18.51
N VAL A 667 -31.05 -13.68 -19.27
CA VAL A 667 -30.65 -14.01 -20.64
C VAL A 667 -29.13 -14.10 -20.74
N SER A 668 -28.65 -14.77 -21.79
CA SER A 668 -27.23 -14.75 -22.13
C SER A 668 -26.79 -13.34 -22.54
N THR A 669 -25.50 -13.03 -22.42
CA THR A 669 -24.91 -11.76 -22.89
C THR A 669 -25.26 -11.47 -24.36
N GLY A 670 -25.24 -12.50 -25.21
CA GLY A 670 -25.60 -12.35 -26.63
C GLY A 670 -27.09 -12.15 -26.90
N ASP A 671 -27.98 -12.65 -26.03
CA ASP A 671 -29.43 -12.39 -26.11
C ASP A 671 -29.78 -10.99 -25.60
N PHE A 672 -29.10 -10.55 -24.54
CA PHE A 672 -29.18 -9.20 -24.01
C PHE A 672 -28.80 -8.15 -25.07
N GLU A 673 -27.70 -8.36 -25.80
CA GLU A 673 -27.29 -7.51 -26.92
C GLU A 673 -28.33 -7.44 -28.05
N ARG A 674 -28.89 -8.60 -28.43
CA ARG A 674 -29.92 -8.67 -29.48
C ARG A 674 -31.15 -7.88 -29.09
N ALA A 675 -31.56 -7.96 -27.83
CA ALA A 675 -32.67 -7.19 -27.30
C ALA A 675 -32.39 -5.67 -27.35
N LEU A 676 -31.21 -5.24 -26.90
CA LEU A 676 -30.81 -3.82 -26.94
C LEU A 676 -30.76 -3.25 -28.37
N ARG A 677 -30.30 -4.04 -29.35
CA ARG A 677 -30.27 -3.63 -30.77
C ARG A 677 -31.64 -3.57 -31.42
N ALA A 678 -32.60 -4.37 -30.93
CA ALA A 678 -33.96 -4.42 -31.46
C ALA A 678 -34.82 -3.22 -31.00
N GLY A 679 -34.45 -2.55 -29.90
CA GLY A 679 -35.05 -1.30 -29.44
C GLY A 679 -36.52 -1.38 -29.02
N ASN A 680 -37.04 -2.59 -28.75
CA ASN A 680 -38.47 -2.83 -28.55
C ASN A 680 -38.80 -3.62 -27.27
N HIS A 681 -37.97 -3.46 -26.23
CA HIS A 681 -38.08 -4.15 -24.94
C HIS A 681 -38.52 -3.19 -23.84
N LYS A 682 -39.36 -3.67 -22.92
CA LYS A 682 -39.98 -2.82 -21.88
C LYS A 682 -39.06 -2.62 -20.69
N ASN A 683 -38.34 -3.66 -20.26
CA ASN A 683 -37.35 -3.59 -19.17
C ASN A 683 -36.06 -4.29 -19.55
N VAL A 684 -34.90 -3.73 -19.21
CA VAL A 684 -33.60 -4.39 -19.36
C VAL A 684 -32.83 -4.14 -18.06
N THR A 685 -32.44 -5.18 -17.34
CA THR A 685 -31.93 -5.07 -15.97
C THR A 685 -30.57 -5.74 -15.82
N TYR A 686 -29.60 -5.04 -15.24
CA TYR A 686 -28.31 -5.61 -14.83
C TYR A 686 -28.38 -6.01 -13.36
N LEU A 687 -28.16 -7.29 -13.05
CA LEU A 687 -28.16 -7.82 -11.67
C LEU A 687 -26.73 -8.19 -11.27
N ARG A 688 -26.14 -7.41 -10.36
CA ARG A 688 -24.84 -7.75 -9.76
C ARG A 688 -25.01 -8.99 -8.88
N TYR A 689 -24.11 -9.97 -8.98
CA TYR A 689 -24.18 -11.18 -8.15
C TYR A 689 -23.87 -10.85 -6.67
N SER A 690 -24.78 -11.22 -5.76
CA SER A 690 -24.59 -11.18 -4.29
C SER A 690 -24.91 -12.55 -3.71
N ARG A 691 -24.08 -13.06 -2.78
CA ARG A 691 -24.33 -14.32 -2.03
C ARG A 691 -25.41 -14.18 -0.96
N ASP A 692 -25.87 -12.95 -0.66
CA ASP A 692 -27.00 -12.72 0.23
C ASP A 692 -28.32 -12.69 -0.58
N PRO A 693 -29.22 -13.68 -0.42
CA PRO A 693 -30.51 -13.70 -1.12
C PRO A 693 -31.45 -12.55 -0.72
N SER A 694 -31.09 -11.73 0.28
CA SER A 694 -31.85 -10.55 0.70
C SER A 694 -31.39 -9.23 0.05
N VAL A 695 -30.28 -9.22 -0.69
CA VAL A 695 -29.75 -8.04 -1.38
C VAL A 695 -29.80 -8.25 -2.89
N SER A 696 -30.85 -7.75 -3.54
CA SER A 696 -30.90 -7.64 -5.00
C SER A 696 -30.43 -6.25 -5.44
N ASN A 697 -29.18 -6.11 -5.87
CA ASN A 697 -28.75 -4.91 -6.60
C ASN A 697 -29.10 -5.09 -8.09
N SER A 698 -30.38 -4.84 -8.40
CA SER A 698 -30.91 -4.79 -9.77
C SER A 698 -30.86 -3.36 -10.28
N ILE A 699 -30.09 -3.08 -11.33
CA ILE A 699 -30.11 -1.81 -12.06
C ILE A 699 -31.10 -1.96 -13.22
N ASP A 700 -32.30 -1.37 -13.13
CA ASP A 700 -33.26 -1.33 -14.25
C ASP A 700 -32.86 -0.21 -15.23
N LEU A 701 -32.31 -0.59 -16.37
CA LEU A 701 -31.76 0.33 -17.38
C LEU A 701 -32.85 1.08 -18.17
N ASN A 702 -34.14 0.81 -17.93
CA ASN A 702 -35.24 1.45 -18.67
C ASN A 702 -36.10 2.42 -17.85
N ASN A 703 -36.09 2.39 -16.52
CA ASN A 703 -37.15 3.06 -15.72
C ASN A 703 -36.72 3.81 -14.46
N ASP A 704 -35.43 3.95 -14.15
CA ASP A 704 -35.03 4.85 -13.07
C ASP A 704 -35.10 6.32 -13.52
N VAL A 705 -36.34 6.81 -13.57
CA VAL A 705 -36.67 8.22 -13.44
C VAL A 705 -36.23 8.63 -12.04
N PHE A 706 -35.09 9.33 -11.98
CA PHE A 706 -34.67 10.07 -10.80
C PHE A 706 -35.76 11.10 -10.44
N ASP A 707 -36.31 11.01 -9.22
CA ASP A 707 -36.99 12.12 -8.55
C ASP A 707 -36.13 12.61 -7.37
#